data_AF-A0A953SYU8-F1
#
_entry.id   AF-A0A953SYU8-F1
#
_cell.length_a   1.000
_cell.length_b   1.000
_cell.length_c   1.000
_cell.angle_alpha   90.00
_cell.angle_beta   90.00
_cell.angle_gamma   90.00
#
_symmetry.space_group_name_H-M   'P 1'
#
loop_
_entity.id
_entity.type
_entity.pdbx_description
1 polymer ?
#
loop_
_entity_poly.entity_id
_entity_poly.type
_entity_poly.pdbx_seq_one_letter_code
_entity_poly.pdbx_strand_id
1 'polypeptide(L)'
;MRWLNSIRSLCFGALCLAAAVESSAQTYHPPTGQIYQIKDSMELRFAAMRDTMPDSLFYHEGGEYAEFQKWFRHWEVRAPQGSINTYDQVMQGYVARQAHSNSGFRSNDDPWVELGPKRRTLGMVGIGPIRNIVISDVSVDHMLCTSSSGGLFYTTDGAETWQNAGTDTEWPHSGCAHAAYYPGQTHNWYGVSAYGHERIAYIGGVYRTVNGPGAWEQAPVADYNDLNGPDTQIKKLLFDRKQTANGDHRLFIAADNGLYYSDNPAAPDPSWNYVTMGIPNSITDTFPSATVEPAVRVWDIEYLPYDPLQPTDTLCAAVKFTVHDADTVRAVWRFMLSVDNGDSWNEIQTQPAIDLSVSYATVETSAAAPNAFYCLAAKSNSWVQAYDAPTQVWTPMASGFNTTYGAGHGFGVDQFDANSIFVSHAVGVPGYLKWYYSGISHGLPATGHVDIEDVVGDANTQGVIWVANHGGVSRLAVNATTWSSTWEDKSDGLGVAEVDAMATSQNVPDYIVLGLYHDHSVITHATYEPMNWDPDYAKLAIGGDGTRCLIERSNENAVYASGQIGAWMRDDSASGPSPALNVNYISVPSQWWSEGDLNHERESHLYRATLFNEDTIHYWGNNNGVRFPKTHYNREIEINRSFTKGTSPVVVSDFAHDPKVSHPDLAVDSFNIAVWDNEMFWWVHSNPANPDHLYVSIRNWDWQSRVYRTTQIDNPDVNAVKASWEEVPHPRRVELYTNDSLRQPSLTAVAFDPEDENTIYLAYASSQFLGGYNEPYGNRMVFKMDVSDLGQYPPGDLPFDCPGTPCGDITMNLPNTFIDIGALMAEQGSDGGLYVATEAGVYFTDNKRIAAFDPAQPEDPDDMTNMSGWVKLGGALPHVSSRGIEANYQVNRVRVGLTGRGVWEHHLHCPDTLNFTETGTYGTDRYLEAMQQISSAAVVPTGLDVHYRAGEEIHLTPGFHAQNGSRFHAFIHPCDAPGNSFQPKMIQVPNAPLADMEEVDGQQSIQLFPNPATGAFTILADFIPKKGTATVRVYGPTGNLALSSAMQGPKHRVDANGLHGLYMVVVESADVQKTAKIILQ
;
A
#
# COMPACT_ATOMS: atom_id res chain seq x y z
N MET A 1 12.00 -85.05 -9.32
CA MET A 1 11.98 -84.46 -10.67
C MET A 1 11.73 -82.97 -10.47
N ARG A 2 12.45 -82.07 -11.13
CA ARG A 2 11.82 -81.35 -12.24
C ARG A 2 10.32 -81.20 -12.00
N TRP A 3 9.92 -80.03 -11.52
CA TRP A 3 8.54 -79.64 -11.24
C TRP A 3 7.81 -80.40 -10.12
N LEU A 4 6.91 -79.63 -9.47
CA LEU A 4 5.80 -79.98 -8.59
C LEU A 4 6.05 -79.89 -7.07
N ASN A 5 5.47 -78.82 -6.50
CA ASN A 5 4.36 -78.80 -5.52
C ASN A 5 4.53 -79.65 -4.25
N SER A 6 4.26 -79.22 -3.02
CA SER A 6 3.53 -78.06 -2.46
C SER A 6 3.28 -78.43 -0.97
N ILE A 7 3.33 -77.55 0.04
CA ILE A 7 2.18 -77.05 0.83
C ILE A 7 2.67 -76.57 2.22
N ARG A 8 2.16 -75.40 2.65
CA ARG A 8 2.13 -74.77 4.00
C ARG A 8 3.40 -74.05 4.52
N SER A 9 3.47 -72.75 4.25
CA SER A 9 3.18 -71.69 5.25
C SER A 9 3.43 -70.31 4.63
N LEU A 10 2.36 -69.69 4.17
CA LEU A 10 2.28 -68.33 3.63
C LEU A 10 1.24 -67.61 4.49
N CYS A 11 1.67 -66.56 5.20
CA CYS A 11 0.92 -65.30 5.38
C CYS A 11 1.69 -64.35 6.31
N PHE A 12 1.97 -63.15 5.80
CA PHE A 12 2.52 -61.95 6.45
C PHE A 12 4.01 -61.92 6.80
N GLY A 13 4.78 -61.28 5.90
CA GLY A 13 6.20 -60.97 6.07
C GLY A 13 6.72 -60.04 4.98
N ALA A 14 6.08 -58.89 4.81
CA ALA A 14 6.58 -57.75 4.04
C ALA A 14 6.03 -56.45 4.67
N LEU A 15 6.49 -56.17 5.89
CA LEU A 15 6.29 -54.89 6.58
C LEU A 15 7.57 -54.60 7.39
N CYS A 16 7.98 -53.34 7.36
CA CYS A 16 8.96 -52.69 8.24
C CYS A 16 10.45 -53.03 8.00
N LEU A 17 11.04 -52.31 7.06
CA LEU A 17 12.39 -51.73 7.23
C LEU A 17 12.28 -50.24 6.87
N ALA A 18 11.55 -49.50 7.70
CA ALA A 18 11.78 -48.07 7.82
C ALA A 18 13.14 -47.92 8.52
N ALA A 19 14.08 -47.26 7.86
CA ALA A 19 15.28 -46.77 8.52
C ALA A 19 14.82 -45.79 9.60
N ALA A 20 15.00 -46.16 10.86
CA ALA A 20 15.00 -45.20 11.95
C ALA A 20 16.23 -44.31 11.75
N VAL A 21 16.05 -43.19 11.03
CA VAL A 21 16.91 -42.03 11.20
C VAL A 21 16.55 -41.51 12.59
N GLU A 22 17.42 -41.74 13.57
CA GLU A 22 17.38 -40.97 14.81
C GLU A 22 17.60 -39.50 14.40
N SER A 23 16.52 -38.74 14.24
CA SER A 23 16.60 -37.28 14.16
C SER A 23 17.12 -36.80 15.52
N SER A 24 18.39 -36.44 15.61
CA SER A 24 18.83 -35.56 16.68
C SER A 24 17.96 -34.32 16.60
N ALA A 25 17.13 -34.07 17.61
CA ALA A 25 16.36 -32.84 17.72
C ALA A 25 17.34 -31.66 17.63
N GLN A 26 17.36 -30.98 16.48
CA GLN A 26 18.09 -29.72 16.34
C GLN A 26 17.37 -28.71 17.24
N THR A 27 18.12 -28.10 18.15
CA THR A 27 17.59 -27.09 19.07
C THR A 27 17.21 -25.85 18.26
N TYR A 28 15.94 -25.46 18.33
CA TYR A 28 15.46 -24.18 17.81
C TYR A 28 16.10 -23.02 18.59
N HIS A 29 16.65 -22.03 17.87
CA HIS A 29 17.15 -20.78 18.42
C HIS A 29 16.23 -19.64 17.97
N PRO A 30 15.38 -19.08 18.85
CA PRO A 30 14.55 -17.94 18.50
C PRO A 30 15.44 -16.73 18.19
N PRO A 31 15.03 -15.90 17.23
CA PRO A 31 15.79 -14.71 16.86
C PRO A 31 15.92 -13.69 17.97
N THR A 32 17.07 -13.03 17.98
CA THR A 32 17.58 -12.19 19.07
C THR A 32 17.68 -10.72 18.71
N GLY A 33 17.37 -10.34 17.46
CA GLY A 33 17.28 -8.94 17.04
C GLY A 33 16.23 -8.16 17.85
N GLN A 34 16.39 -6.84 17.95
CA GLN A 34 15.56 -5.96 18.79
C GLN A 34 14.05 -6.17 18.55
N ILE A 35 13.61 -6.22 17.28
CA ILE A 35 12.17 -6.39 16.97
C ILE A 35 11.63 -7.75 17.43
N TYR A 36 12.47 -8.79 17.43
CA TYR A 36 12.08 -10.14 17.80
C TYR A 36 11.98 -10.28 19.32
N GLN A 37 12.91 -9.65 20.06
CA GLN A 37 12.78 -9.53 21.52
C GLN A 37 11.50 -8.80 21.92
N ILE A 38 11.15 -7.72 21.21
CA ILE A 38 9.90 -6.99 21.42
C ILE A 38 8.71 -7.92 21.14
N LYS A 39 8.71 -8.63 20.01
CA LYS A 39 7.66 -9.61 19.67
C LYS A 39 7.47 -10.65 20.75
N ASP A 40 8.53 -11.35 21.15
CA ASP A 40 8.47 -12.40 22.17
C ASP A 40 7.89 -11.87 23.49
N SER A 41 8.28 -10.65 23.88
CA SER A 41 7.76 -10.00 25.08
C SER A 41 6.26 -9.65 24.97
N MET A 42 5.84 -9.18 23.80
CA MET A 42 4.45 -8.78 23.53
C MET A 42 3.55 -10.00 23.41
N GLU A 43 4.01 -11.08 22.78
CA GLU A 43 3.25 -12.33 22.67
C GLU A 43 3.02 -12.99 24.03
N LEU A 44 4.03 -13.00 24.91
CA LEU A 44 3.86 -13.45 26.29
C LEU A 44 2.79 -12.63 27.04
N ARG A 45 2.80 -11.31 26.84
CA ARG A 45 1.80 -10.41 27.41
C ARG A 45 0.41 -10.67 26.84
N PHE A 46 0.29 -10.82 25.52
CA PHE A 46 -0.99 -11.07 24.86
C PHE A 46 -1.59 -12.42 25.20
N ALA A 47 -0.77 -13.45 25.35
CA ALA A 47 -1.21 -14.75 25.86
C ALA A 47 -1.86 -14.61 27.25
N ALA A 48 -1.22 -13.86 28.16
CA ALA A 48 -1.78 -13.60 29.49
C ALA A 48 -3.06 -12.73 29.45
N MET A 49 -3.14 -11.74 28.55
CA MET A 49 -4.34 -10.90 28.40
C MET A 49 -5.55 -11.70 27.90
N ARG A 50 -5.37 -12.55 26.89
CA ARG A 50 -6.46 -13.35 26.30
C ARG A 50 -7.12 -14.29 27.32
N ASP A 51 -6.36 -14.87 28.25
CA ASP A 51 -6.92 -15.72 29.31
C ASP A 51 -7.91 -14.97 30.22
N THR A 52 -7.88 -13.64 30.20
CA THR A 52 -8.69 -12.76 31.05
C THR A 52 -9.71 -11.92 30.28
N MET A 53 -9.74 -12.00 28.95
CA MET A 53 -10.57 -11.15 28.09
C MET A 53 -11.34 -11.97 27.04
N PRO A 54 -12.58 -11.59 26.68
CA PRO A 54 -13.28 -12.21 25.56
C PRO A 54 -12.61 -11.87 24.22
N ASP A 55 -12.63 -12.81 23.27
CA ASP A 55 -12.04 -12.65 21.93
C ASP A 55 -12.51 -11.36 21.23
N SER A 56 -13.78 -10.97 21.41
CA SER A 56 -14.34 -9.74 20.82
C SER A 56 -13.67 -8.44 21.30
N LEU A 57 -13.08 -8.45 22.50
CA LEU A 57 -12.34 -7.31 23.05
C LEU A 57 -10.85 -7.42 22.73
N PHE A 58 -10.31 -8.64 22.71
CA PHE A 58 -8.89 -8.88 22.44
C PHE A 58 -8.51 -8.59 20.98
N TYR A 59 -9.35 -9.00 20.03
CA TYR A 59 -9.16 -8.73 18.59
C TYR A 59 -9.83 -7.44 18.11
N HIS A 60 -10.27 -6.61 19.05
CA HIS A 60 -10.92 -5.35 18.73
C HIS A 60 -9.93 -4.40 18.02
N GLU A 61 -10.43 -3.66 17.03
CA GLU A 61 -9.68 -2.65 16.30
C GLU A 61 -9.20 -1.52 17.24
N GLY A 62 -7.94 -1.08 17.11
CA GLY A 62 -7.30 -0.17 18.10
C GLY A 62 -6.98 -0.80 19.45
N GLY A 63 -7.24 -2.10 19.64
CA GLY A 63 -6.77 -2.86 20.78
C GLY A 63 -5.26 -3.12 20.70
N GLU A 64 -4.61 -3.33 21.85
CA GLU A 64 -3.15 -3.46 21.95
C GLU A 64 -2.56 -4.56 21.04
N TYR A 65 -3.28 -5.68 20.85
CA TYR A 65 -2.86 -6.74 19.94
C TYR A 65 -2.88 -6.30 18.49
N ALA A 66 -3.95 -5.64 18.04
CA ALA A 66 -4.07 -5.17 16.66
C ALA A 66 -2.99 -4.12 16.34
N GLU A 67 -2.77 -3.16 17.25
CA GLU A 67 -1.72 -2.14 17.11
C GLU A 67 -0.31 -2.75 17.06
N PHE A 68 -0.05 -3.77 17.88
CA PHE A 68 1.23 -4.49 17.82
C PHE A 68 1.41 -5.24 16.49
N GLN A 69 0.38 -5.93 15.98
CA GLN A 69 0.48 -6.63 14.70
C GLN A 69 0.83 -5.63 13.58
N LYS A 70 0.17 -4.47 13.56
CA LYS A 70 0.42 -3.39 12.59
C LYS A 70 1.84 -2.85 12.67
N TRP A 71 2.29 -2.51 13.88
CA TRP A 71 3.68 -2.10 14.16
C TRP A 71 4.67 -3.16 13.67
N PHE A 72 4.42 -4.43 13.99
CA PHE A 72 5.32 -5.52 13.64
C PHE A 72 5.41 -5.72 12.13
N ARG A 73 4.29 -5.71 11.40
CA ARG A 73 4.29 -5.83 9.93
C ARG A 73 5.08 -4.70 9.27
N HIS A 74 4.94 -3.46 9.76
CA HIS A 74 5.70 -2.32 9.25
C HIS A 74 7.21 -2.51 9.43
N TRP A 75 7.64 -2.90 10.64
CA TRP A 75 9.06 -3.01 10.97
C TRP A 75 9.72 -4.29 10.49
N GLU A 76 8.99 -5.39 10.33
CA GLU A 76 9.56 -6.68 9.92
C GLU A 76 10.25 -6.60 8.54
N VAL A 77 9.67 -5.85 7.60
CA VAL A 77 10.27 -5.61 6.28
C VAL A 77 11.41 -4.58 6.31
N ARG A 78 11.44 -3.72 7.34
CA ARG A 78 12.38 -2.58 7.46
C ARG A 78 13.53 -2.80 8.43
N ALA A 79 13.47 -3.82 9.27
CA ALA A 79 14.48 -4.12 10.27
C ALA A 79 15.27 -5.37 9.87
N PRO A 80 16.16 -5.28 8.85
CA PRO A 80 17.01 -6.40 8.47
C PRO A 80 17.83 -6.85 9.68
N GLN A 81 17.98 -8.17 9.86
CA GLN A 81 18.61 -8.78 11.05
C GLN A 81 17.91 -8.41 12.39
N GLY A 82 16.70 -7.85 12.31
CA GLY A 82 15.88 -7.43 13.43
C GLY A 82 16.27 -6.10 14.09
N SER A 83 17.02 -5.23 13.41
CA SER A 83 17.50 -3.95 13.93
C SER A 83 16.81 -2.76 13.24
N ILE A 84 16.05 -1.98 14.00
CA ILE A 84 15.42 -0.72 13.54
C ILE A 84 16.50 0.30 13.17
N ASN A 85 17.58 0.37 13.95
CA ASN A 85 18.67 1.30 13.70
C ASN A 85 19.35 1.10 12.32
N THR A 86 19.26 -0.11 11.76
CA THR A 86 19.80 -0.37 10.42
C THR A 86 19.01 0.38 9.34
N TYR A 87 17.69 0.45 9.48
CA TYR A 87 16.84 1.28 8.63
C TYR A 87 17.26 2.74 8.68
N ASP A 88 17.33 3.29 9.91
CA ASP A 88 17.63 4.69 10.14
C ASP A 88 19.00 5.09 9.54
N GLN A 89 20.00 4.22 9.62
CA GLN A 89 21.34 4.44 9.06
C GLN A 89 21.38 4.39 7.54
N VAL A 90 20.64 3.47 6.91
CA VAL A 90 20.56 3.39 5.44
C VAL A 90 19.90 4.65 4.88
N MET A 91 18.79 5.08 5.47
CA MET A 91 18.11 6.32 5.06
C MET A 91 18.96 7.56 5.32
N GLN A 92 19.71 7.62 6.43
CA GLN A 92 20.71 8.66 6.67
C GLN A 92 21.77 8.71 5.55
N GLY A 93 22.29 7.55 5.14
CA GLY A 93 23.25 7.44 4.04
C GLY A 93 22.68 7.97 2.72
N TYR A 94 21.43 7.61 2.40
CA TYR A 94 20.73 8.09 1.20
C TYR A 94 20.55 9.61 1.20
N VAL A 95 19.97 10.16 2.27
CA VAL A 95 19.71 11.60 2.41
C VAL A 95 21.00 12.42 2.37
N ALA A 96 22.03 11.96 3.06
CA ALA A 96 23.33 12.64 3.05
C ALA A 96 23.88 12.80 1.62
N ARG A 97 23.64 11.85 0.71
CA ARG A 97 24.12 11.95 -0.68
C ARG A 97 23.29 12.92 -1.53
N GLN A 98 21.97 12.95 -1.35
CA GLN A 98 21.10 13.91 -2.07
C GLN A 98 21.45 15.37 -1.76
N ALA A 99 21.87 15.65 -0.53
CA ALA A 99 22.34 16.98 -0.16
C ALA A 99 23.60 17.41 -0.95
N HIS A 100 24.39 16.47 -1.48
CA HIS A 100 25.62 16.76 -2.23
C HIS A 100 25.42 16.87 -3.74
N SER A 101 24.33 16.33 -4.30
CA SER A 101 24.03 16.34 -5.74
C SER A 101 23.34 17.62 -6.22
N ASN A 102 22.97 18.55 -5.32
CA ASN A 102 22.15 19.75 -5.63
C ASN A 102 20.80 19.44 -6.32
N SER A 103 20.39 18.17 -6.37
CA SER A 103 19.09 17.74 -6.91
C SER A 103 17.94 18.06 -5.95
N GLY A 104 18.21 18.31 -4.66
CA GLY A 104 17.17 18.37 -3.63
C GLY A 104 16.38 17.05 -3.54
N PHE A 105 15.34 16.99 -2.71
CA PHE A 105 14.34 15.93 -2.82
C PHE A 105 13.30 16.22 -3.95
N ARG A 106 13.33 17.44 -4.50
CA ARG A 106 12.60 17.88 -5.70
C ARG A 106 13.29 17.40 -6.97
N SER A 107 12.95 16.22 -7.49
CA SER A 107 13.46 15.84 -8.83
C SER A 107 12.63 16.45 -9.97
N ASN A 108 13.36 17.02 -10.94
CA ASN A 108 13.07 17.37 -12.35
C ASN A 108 11.71 18.02 -12.72
N ASP A 109 11.56 18.36 -14.02
CA ASP A 109 10.37 19.04 -14.57
C ASP A 109 9.24 18.06 -14.99
N ASP A 110 9.37 16.75 -14.71
CA ASP A 110 8.43 15.67 -15.06
C ASP A 110 7.84 15.01 -13.78
N PRO A 111 6.88 15.68 -13.11
CA PRO A 111 6.42 15.25 -11.80
C PRO A 111 5.40 14.12 -11.86
N TRP A 112 5.42 13.25 -10.86
CA TRP A 112 4.30 12.41 -10.50
C TRP A 112 3.08 13.24 -10.14
N VAL A 113 1.90 12.73 -10.45
CA VAL A 113 0.63 13.40 -10.22
C VAL A 113 -0.19 12.64 -9.17
N GLU A 114 -0.60 13.33 -8.12
CA GLU A 114 -1.51 12.79 -7.10
C GLU A 114 -2.93 12.67 -7.64
N LEU A 115 -3.43 11.43 -7.69
CA LEU A 115 -4.81 11.14 -8.02
C LEU A 115 -5.72 11.39 -6.81
N GLY A 116 -5.48 10.69 -5.70
CA GLY A 116 -6.27 10.82 -4.46
C GLY A 116 -6.38 9.52 -3.65
N PRO A 117 -7.33 9.42 -2.71
CA PRO A 117 -8.42 10.36 -2.47
C PRO A 117 -7.95 11.71 -1.92
N LYS A 118 -8.63 12.77 -2.34
CA LYS A 118 -8.48 14.14 -1.80
C LYS A 118 -9.81 14.75 -1.34
N ARG A 119 -10.91 14.03 -1.50
CA ARG A 119 -12.25 14.50 -1.14
C ARG A 119 -13.07 13.35 -0.61
N ARG A 120 -14.06 13.69 0.22
CA ARG A 120 -14.99 12.73 0.81
C ARG A 120 -16.43 13.11 0.52
N THR A 121 -17.25 12.09 0.22
CA THR A 121 -18.68 12.25 -0.08
C THR A 121 -19.61 11.61 0.97
N LEU A 122 -19.08 10.85 1.94
CA LEU A 122 -19.83 10.15 2.99
C LEU A 122 -19.19 10.28 4.37
N GLY A 123 -19.92 10.83 5.35
CA GLY A 123 -19.35 11.27 6.64
C GLY A 123 -19.02 10.21 7.71
N MET A 124 -19.07 8.91 7.41
CA MET A 124 -18.68 7.84 8.37
C MET A 124 -17.38 7.10 7.98
N VAL A 125 -16.89 7.31 6.76
CA VAL A 125 -15.66 6.68 6.22
C VAL A 125 -14.60 7.76 6.15
N GLY A 126 -13.33 7.46 6.40
CA GLY A 126 -12.29 8.48 6.34
C GLY A 126 -11.56 8.62 5.03
N ILE A 127 -10.65 9.58 5.07
CA ILE A 127 -9.69 9.90 4.02
C ILE A 127 -8.25 9.61 4.46
N GLY A 128 -8.06 9.19 5.72
CA GLY A 128 -6.79 8.89 6.36
C GLY A 128 -6.52 9.67 7.67
N PRO A 129 -5.51 9.24 8.47
CA PRO A 129 -5.16 9.81 9.78
C PRO A 129 -4.76 11.29 9.78
N ILE A 130 -5.54 12.11 10.49
CA ILE A 130 -5.12 13.44 10.95
C ILE A 130 -4.89 13.38 12.46
N ARG A 131 -3.71 13.83 12.90
CA ARG A 131 -3.26 13.80 14.30
C ARG A 131 -3.61 15.06 15.06
N ASN A 132 -3.32 16.23 14.50
CA ASN A 132 -3.50 17.50 15.19
C ASN A 132 -4.04 18.57 14.26
N ILE A 133 -4.72 19.56 14.86
CA ILE A 133 -5.15 20.78 14.19
C ILE A 133 -4.56 21.98 14.93
N VAL A 134 -4.04 22.96 14.19
CA VAL A 134 -3.54 24.21 14.78
C VAL A 134 -4.21 25.38 14.08
N ILE A 135 -4.89 26.22 14.85
CA ILE A 135 -5.55 27.43 14.36
C ILE A 135 -4.60 28.62 14.59
N SER A 136 -4.37 29.43 13.55
CA SER A 136 -3.55 30.63 13.70
C SER A 136 -4.21 31.62 14.66
N ASP A 137 -3.39 32.23 15.52
CA ASP A 137 -3.81 33.29 16.44
C ASP A 137 -4.03 34.65 15.74
N VAL A 138 -3.62 34.77 14.47
CA VAL A 138 -3.81 35.95 13.64
C VAL A 138 -5.11 35.88 12.85
N SER A 139 -5.45 34.72 12.30
CA SER A 139 -6.65 34.52 11.47
C SER A 139 -7.11 33.07 11.53
N VAL A 140 -8.38 32.85 11.85
CA VAL A 140 -8.99 31.51 11.89
C VAL A 140 -9.13 30.86 10.51
N ASP A 141 -9.04 31.65 9.43
CA ASP A 141 -9.04 31.10 8.08
C ASP A 141 -7.73 30.33 7.79
N HIS A 142 -6.69 30.56 8.60
CA HIS A 142 -5.40 29.90 8.48
C HIS A 142 -5.28 28.81 9.54
N MET A 143 -5.24 27.56 9.08
CA MET A 143 -5.06 26.40 9.94
C MET A 143 -3.99 25.47 9.37
N LEU A 144 -3.37 24.70 10.25
CA LEU A 144 -2.50 23.57 9.92
C LEU A 144 -3.15 22.29 10.40
N CYS A 145 -2.91 21.18 9.71
CA CYS A 145 -3.17 19.86 10.24
C CYS A 145 -2.07 18.87 9.86
N THR A 146 -1.83 17.89 10.72
CA THR A 146 -0.70 16.95 10.59
C THR A 146 -1.17 15.53 10.39
N SER A 147 -0.41 14.76 9.62
CA SER A 147 -0.54 13.31 9.48
C SER A 147 0.84 12.67 9.67
N SER A 148 0.93 11.67 10.57
CA SER A 148 2.20 10.99 10.87
C SER A 148 2.82 10.31 9.65
N SER A 149 2.02 9.98 8.64
CA SER A 149 2.44 9.37 7.37
C SER A 149 2.24 10.31 6.18
N GLY A 150 1.15 11.11 6.17
CA GLY A 150 0.80 11.97 5.03
C GLY A 150 1.42 13.36 5.01
N GLY A 151 1.97 13.81 6.13
CA GLY A 151 2.70 15.07 6.24
C GLY A 151 1.90 16.26 6.74
N LEU A 152 2.33 17.47 6.40
CA LEU A 152 1.72 18.71 6.86
C LEU A 152 0.82 19.30 5.77
N PHE A 153 -0.37 19.72 6.17
CA PHE A 153 -1.31 20.42 5.31
C PHE A 153 -1.68 21.76 5.93
N TYR A 154 -2.06 22.71 5.08
CA TYR A 154 -2.52 24.02 5.49
C TYR A 154 -3.74 24.46 4.70
N THR A 155 -4.49 25.38 5.29
CA THR A 155 -5.60 26.10 4.63
C THR A 155 -5.42 27.59 4.85
N THR A 156 -6.00 28.39 3.95
CA THR A 156 -6.09 29.86 4.07
C THR A 156 -7.53 30.36 3.89
N ASP A 157 -8.50 29.43 3.83
CA ASP A 157 -9.92 29.67 3.54
C ASP A 157 -10.86 29.10 4.61
N GLY A 158 -10.35 28.79 5.81
CA GLY A 158 -11.17 28.24 6.90
C GLY A 158 -11.50 26.76 6.72
N ALA A 159 -10.55 26.00 6.16
CA ALA A 159 -10.65 24.57 5.85
C ALA A 159 -11.73 24.23 4.81
N GLU A 160 -12.05 25.16 3.90
CA GLU A 160 -12.83 24.81 2.71
C GLU A 160 -11.98 23.94 1.77
N THR A 161 -10.68 24.24 1.66
CA THR A 161 -9.70 23.37 1.00
C THR A 161 -8.37 23.32 1.75
N TRP A 162 -7.74 22.15 1.75
CA TRP A 162 -6.40 21.91 2.27
C TRP A 162 -5.38 21.77 1.14
N GLN A 163 -4.16 22.19 1.42
CA GLN A 163 -3.02 22.14 0.51
C GLN A 163 -1.85 21.48 1.22
N ASN A 164 -1.12 20.60 0.52
CA ASN A 164 0.13 20.07 1.06
C ASN A 164 1.13 21.21 1.31
N ALA A 165 1.79 21.18 2.46
CA ALA A 165 2.73 22.21 2.89
C ALA A 165 4.16 21.99 2.36
N GLY A 166 4.35 21.27 1.25
CA GLY A 166 5.63 21.02 0.60
C GLY A 166 6.46 19.87 1.20
N THR A 167 5.93 19.15 2.20
CA THR A 167 6.66 18.10 2.93
C THR A 167 7.05 16.90 2.05
N ASP A 168 6.36 16.68 0.94
CA ASP A 168 6.65 15.58 0.00
C ASP A 168 7.96 15.75 -0.73
N THR A 169 8.36 17.01 -0.93
CA THR A 169 9.45 17.36 -1.83
C THR A 169 10.60 18.07 -1.11
N GLU A 170 10.40 18.48 0.14
CA GLU A 170 11.39 19.24 0.90
C GLU A 170 11.91 18.48 2.11
N TRP A 171 11.21 17.44 2.56
CA TRP A 171 11.62 16.65 3.72
C TRP A 171 12.13 15.28 3.29
N PRO A 172 13.13 14.73 4.01
CA PRO A 172 13.59 13.37 3.77
C PRO A 172 12.51 12.32 4.08
N HIS A 173 11.62 12.63 5.04
CA HIS A 173 10.39 11.90 5.29
C HIS A 173 9.21 12.86 5.30
N SER A 174 8.16 12.52 4.55
CA SER A 174 7.02 13.40 4.37
C SER A 174 6.14 13.53 5.62
N GLY A 175 6.13 12.52 6.50
CA GLY A 175 5.30 12.46 7.71
C GLY A 175 5.53 13.60 8.70
N CYS A 176 4.46 14.11 9.30
CA CYS A 176 4.49 15.23 10.24
C CYS A 176 3.83 14.85 11.57
N ALA A 177 4.59 14.89 12.67
CA ALA A 177 4.05 14.54 14.00
C ALA A 177 3.30 15.72 14.65
N HIS A 178 3.81 16.94 14.50
CA HIS A 178 3.19 18.16 15.05
C HIS A 178 3.66 19.39 14.27
N ALA A 179 2.91 20.49 14.30
CA ALA A 179 3.32 21.76 13.71
C ALA A 179 2.87 22.94 14.57
N ALA A 180 3.43 24.13 14.34
CA ALA A 180 3.03 25.36 15.01
C ALA A 180 3.26 26.57 14.10
N TYR A 181 2.37 27.57 14.21
CA TYR A 181 2.61 28.89 13.65
C TYR A 181 3.68 29.62 14.46
N TYR A 182 4.58 30.33 13.76
CA TYR A 182 5.37 31.35 14.39
C TYR A 182 4.45 32.49 14.88
N PRO A 183 4.57 32.95 16.15
CA PRO A 183 3.62 33.91 16.72
C PRO A 183 3.46 35.19 15.88
N GLY A 184 2.21 35.62 15.70
CA GLY A 184 1.87 36.84 14.97
C GLY A 184 2.03 36.76 13.45
N GLN A 185 2.21 35.56 12.89
CA GLN A 185 2.37 35.34 11.45
C GLN A 185 1.50 34.17 10.96
N THR A 186 1.02 34.25 9.72
CA THR A 186 0.23 33.18 9.08
C THR A 186 1.03 32.37 8.05
N HIS A 187 2.25 32.80 7.71
CA HIS A 187 3.05 32.22 6.63
C HIS A 187 4.32 31.51 7.10
N ASN A 188 4.74 31.70 8.35
CA ASN A 188 5.94 31.09 8.91
C ASN A 188 5.56 30.02 9.93
N TRP A 189 6.06 28.81 9.72
CA TRP A 189 5.66 27.63 10.49
C TRP A 189 6.88 26.81 10.90
N TYR A 190 6.68 26.03 11.95
CA TYR A 190 7.59 24.99 12.41
C TYR A 190 6.85 23.67 12.32
N GLY A 191 7.50 22.63 11.79
CA GLY A 191 6.90 21.30 11.59
C GLY A 191 7.88 20.22 12.03
N VAL A 192 7.34 19.10 12.50
CA VAL A 192 8.14 17.95 12.97
C VAL A 192 8.14 16.86 11.91
N SER A 193 9.24 16.70 11.17
CA SER A 193 9.43 15.53 10.31
C SER A 193 9.73 14.32 11.18
N ALA A 194 8.91 13.29 11.08
CA ALA A 194 9.05 12.05 11.84
C ALA A 194 8.53 10.85 11.05
N TYR A 195 8.96 9.65 11.43
CA TYR A 195 8.64 8.41 10.74
C TYR A 195 8.46 7.24 11.72
N GLY A 196 7.82 6.15 11.28
CA GLY A 196 7.77 4.88 12.02
C GLY A 196 7.27 5.01 13.46
N HIS A 197 6.04 5.53 13.62
CA HIS A 197 5.44 5.89 14.92
C HIS A 197 6.10 7.12 15.58
N GLU A 198 6.23 8.21 14.82
CA GLU A 198 6.62 9.55 15.31
C GLU A 198 8.07 9.68 15.85
N ARG A 199 8.97 8.76 15.49
CA ARG A 199 10.41 8.89 15.79
C ARG A 199 11.05 9.88 14.83
N ILE A 200 11.90 10.77 15.32
CA ILE A 200 12.68 11.67 14.46
C ILE A 200 13.80 10.95 13.71
N ALA A 201 14.25 9.77 14.18
CA ALA A 201 15.36 9.01 13.59
C ALA A 201 16.62 9.87 13.39
N TYR A 202 17.47 9.53 12.42
CA TYR A 202 18.68 10.30 12.09
C TYR A 202 18.47 11.40 11.03
N ILE A 203 17.29 11.47 10.43
CA ILE A 203 16.99 12.34 9.29
C ILE A 203 15.79 13.26 9.49
N GLY A 204 14.96 13.02 10.51
CA GLY A 204 13.88 13.91 10.90
C GLY A 204 14.31 14.94 11.94
N GLY A 205 13.33 15.61 12.54
CA GLY A 205 13.54 16.70 13.48
C GLY A 205 12.54 17.84 13.30
N VAL A 206 12.83 18.99 13.88
CA VAL A 206 12.01 20.20 13.69
C VAL A 206 12.55 20.99 12.51
N TYR A 207 11.70 21.29 11.54
CA TYR A 207 11.99 22.13 10.38
C TYR A 207 11.23 23.45 10.48
N ARG A 208 11.72 24.50 9.82
CA ARG A 208 11.01 25.78 9.67
C ARG A 208 10.92 26.23 8.22
N THR A 209 9.92 27.05 7.92
CA THR A 209 9.72 27.64 6.60
C THR A 209 10.67 28.82 6.33
N VAL A 210 11.12 29.00 5.08
CA VAL A 210 12.05 30.08 4.68
C VAL A 210 11.32 31.33 4.14
N ASN A 211 10.36 31.15 3.23
CA ASN A 211 9.73 32.24 2.47
C ASN A 211 8.21 32.05 2.30
N GLY A 212 7.55 31.54 3.33
CA GLY A 212 6.11 31.27 3.30
C GLY A 212 5.76 29.79 3.17
N PRO A 213 4.47 29.48 2.91
CA PRO A 213 3.95 28.12 2.76
C PRO A 213 4.75 27.29 1.76
N GLY A 214 5.06 26.04 2.08
CA GLY A 214 5.61 25.10 1.10
C GLY A 214 7.12 25.12 0.88
N ALA A 215 7.85 26.08 1.49
CA ALA A 215 9.30 26.21 1.33
C ALA A 215 10.01 26.05 2.67
N TRP A 216 10.73 24.94 2.85
CA TRP A 216 11.40 24.59 4.10
C TRP A 216 12.91 24.79 4.03
N GLU A 217 13.53 24.99 5.18
CA GLU A 217 14.98 24.84 5.32
C GLU A 217 15.38 23.40 5.01
N GLN A 218 16.53 23.21 4.37
CA GLN A 218 17.01 21.88 3.97
C GLN A 218 17.57 21.09 5.17
N ALA A 219 17.85 21.76 6.29
CA ALA A 219 18.29 21.14 7.53
C ALA A 219 17.27 21.44 8.64
N PRO A 220 17.06 20.50 9.58
CA PRO A 220 16.25 20.76 10.75
C PRO A 220 16.92 21.83 11.64
N VAL A 221 16.09 22.64 12.30
CA VAL A 221 16.49 23.57 13.35
C VAL A 221 16.63 22.90 14.72
N ALA A 222 16.18 21.65 14.86
CA ALA A 222 16.43 20.77 16.01
C ALA A 222 16.49 19.31 15.52
N ASP A 223 17.61 18.63 15.74
CA ASP A 223 17.83 17.26 15.28
C ASP A 223 17.99 16.25 16.44
N TYR A 224 18.37 15.02 16.11
CA TYR A 224 18.60 13.97 17.10
C TYR A 224 19.79 14.26 18.06
N ASN A 225 20.77 15.08 17.68
CA ASN A 225 21.85 15.50 18.56
C ASN A 225 21.35 16.50 19.60
N ASP A 226 20.44 17.38 19.21
CA ASP A 226 19.82 18.35 20.11
C ASP A 226 18.84 17.70 21.10
N LEU A 227 18.18 16.61 20.67
CA LEU A 227 17.03 16.03 21.36
C LEU A 227 17.31 14.66 22.01
N ASN A 228 18.56 14.41 22.44
CA ASN A 228 18.98 13.19 23.15
C ASN A 228 18.79 11.86 22.40
N GLY A 229 18.81 11.87 21.06
CA GLY A 229 18.93 10.67 20.24
C GLY A 229 17.86 10.49 19.17
N PRO A 230 18.04 9.51 18.27
CA PRO A 230 17.15 9.27 17.12
C PRO A 230 15.80 8.66 17.51
N ASP A 231 15.70 8.06 18.69
CA ASP A 231 14.46 7.43 19.17
C ASP A 231 13.44 8.44 19.72
N THR A 232 13.81 9.71 19.81
CA THR A 232 12.96 10.76 20.38
C THR A 232 11.68 10.93 19.57
N GLN A 233 10.56 10.97 20.29
CA GLN A 233 9.25 11.31 19.74
C GLN A 233 8.81 12.66 20.27
N ILE A 234 8.66 13.64 19.38
CA ILE A 234 8.14 14.95 19.73
C ILE A 234 6.61 14.89 19.74
N LYS A 235 6.01 15.32 20.85
CA LYS A 235 4.56 15.30 21.06
C LYS A 235 3.90 16.64 20.81
N LYS A 236 4.62 17.75 21.08
CA LYS A 236 4.07 19.09 20.88
C LYS A 236 5.15 20.14 20.67
N LEU A 237 4.87 21.08 19.77
CA LEU A 237 5.57 22.35 19.63
C LEU A 237 4.71 23.45 20.25
N LEU A 238 5.26 24.22 21.19
CA LEU A 238 4.53 25.31 21.83
C LEU A 238 5.37 26.59 21.85
N PHE A 239 4.91 27.62 21.16
CA PHE A 239 5.52 28.94 21.21
C PHE A 239 5.00 29.76 22.40
N ASP A 240 5.92 30.49 23.03
CA ASP A 240 5.62 31.65 23.85
C ASP A 240 5.23 32.83 22.94
N ARG A 241 4.07 33.44 23.19
CA ARG A 241 3.63 34.63 22.45
C ARG A 241 4.35 35.91 22.86
N LYS A 242 5.11 35.91 23.95
CA LYS A 242 6.00 37.02 24.35
C LYS A 242 7.30 36.96 23.55
N GLN A 243 7.87 38.14 23.28
CA GLN A 243 9.21 38.24 22.71
C GLN A 243 10.28 38.06 23.78
N THR A 244 11.32 37.31 23.47
CA THR A 244 12.54 37.13 24.25
C THR A 244 13.46 38.36 24.10
N ALA A 245 14.54 38.38 24.88
CA ALA A 245 15.57 39.43 24.77
C ALA A 245 16.25 39.47 23.40
N ASN A 246 16.16 38.41 22.60
CA ASN A 246 16.71 38.32 21.26
C ASN A 246 15.78 38.92 20.18
N GLY A 247 14.58 39.39 20.57
CA GLY A 247 13.56 39.83 19.63
C GLY A 247 12.87 38.68 18.88
N ASP A 248 12.97 37.46 19.43
CA ASP A 248 12.37 36.23 18.91
C ASP A 248 11.34 35.68 19.92
N HIS A 249 10.74 34.52 19.67
CA HIS A 249 9.79 33.86 20.56
C HIS A 249 10.39 32.58 21.13
N ARG A 250 10.20 32.30 22.43
CA ARG A 250 10.63 31.02 23.02
C ARG A 250 9.81 29.89 22.41
N LEU A 251 10.46 28.83 21.94
CA LEU A 251 9.81 27.61 21.45
C LEU A 251 10.12 26.46 22.40
N PHE A 252 9.09 25.80 22.90
CA PHE A 252 9.18 24.53 23.61
C PHE A 252 8.96 23.35 22.68
N ILE A 253 9.74 22.28 22.93
CA ILE A 253 9.54 20.95 22.35
C ILE A 253 9.24 20.01 23.51
N ALA A 254 7.98 19.55 23.60
CA ALA A 254 7.60 18.47 24.48
C ALA A 254 7.87 17.14 23.79
N ALA A 255 8.63 16.25 24.44
CA ALA A 255 9.04 14.98 23.87
C ALA A 255 8.88 13.83 24.87
N ASP A 256 8.98 12.60 24.38
CA ASP A 256 8.86 11.40 25.19
C ASP A 256 10.03 11.13 26.13
N ASN A 257 11.14 11.86 25.95
CA ASN A 257 12.34 11.80 26.77
C ASN A 257 12.65 13.12 27.51
N GLY A 258 11.82 14.15 27.39
CA GLY A 258 11.97 15.39 28.17
C GLY A 258 11.24 16.60 27.59
N LEU A 259 11.56 17.77 28.14
CA LEU A 259 11.14 19.08 27.63
C LEU A 259 12.38 19.86 27.23
N TYR A 260 12.35 20.46 26.05
CA TYR A 260 13.43 21.28 25.51
C TYR A 260 12.92 22.67 25.17
N TYR A 261 13.80 23.67 25.17
CA TYR A 261 13.44 24.99 24.65
C TYR A 261 14.60 25.72 23.97
N SER A 262 14.23 26.65 23.07
CA SER A 262 15.13 27.65 22.52
C SER A 262 14.52 29.05 22.69
N ASP A 263 15.33 30.02 23.11
CA ASP A 263 14.95 31.44 23.20
C ASP A 263 15.16 32.22 21.89
N ASN A 264 15.73 31.56 20.88
CA ASN A 264 16.01 32.14 19.55
C ASN A 264 15.89 31.07 18.44
N PRO A 265 14.73 30.40 18.31
CA PRO A 265 14.50 29.35 17.32
C PRO A 265 14.57 29.84 15.86
N ALA A 266 14.60 31.16 15.60
CA ALA A 266 14.80 31.74 14.28
C ALA A 266 16.29 31.93 13.89
N ALA A 267 17.24 31.61 14.78
CA ALA A 267 18.67 31.65 14.46
C ALA A 267 19.03 30.64 13.35
N PRO A 268 20.07 30.87 12.53
CA PRO A 268 20.54 29.87 11.56
C PRO A 268 20.92 28.52 12.18
N ASP A 269 21.36 28.53 13.43
CA ASP A 269 21.73 27.35 14.23
C ASP A 269 21.25 27.58 15.68
N PRO A 270 19.98 27.25 15.99
CA PRO A 270 19.41 27.49 17.32
C PRO A 270 20.03 26.60 18.38
N SER A 271 20.31 27.16 19.56
CA SER A 271 20.70 26.36 20.72
C SER A 271 19.47 25.84 21.47
N TRP A 272 19.49 24.56 21.83
CA TRP A 272 18.43 23.87 22.58
C TRP A 272 18.88 23.53 24.00
N ASN A 273 18.00 23.80 24.96
CA ASN A 273 18.24 23.56 26.38
C ASN A 273 17.28 22.50 26.92
N TYR A 274 17.81 21.47 27.58
CA TYR A 274 17.01 20.46 28.27
C TYR A 274 16.50 21.01 29.61
N VAL A 275 15.19 20.88 29.87
CA VAL A 275 14.54 21.29 31.11
C VAL A 275 14.48 20.11 32.07
N THR A 276 15.11 20.26 33.24
CA THR A 276 15.02 19.23 34.30
C THR A 276 13.74 19.43 35.10
N MET A 277 12.85 18.44 35.08
CA MET A 277 11.67 18.40 35.94
C MET A 277 11.96 17.55 37.18
N GLY A 278 11.85 18.15 38.36
CA GLY A 278 12.06 17.45 39.63
C GLY A 278 11.03 16.33 39.84
N ILE A 279 11.47 15.20 40.39
CA ILE A 279 10.58 14.09 40.75
C ILE A 279 9.63 14.56 41.86
N PRO A 280 8.30 14.48 41.66
CA PRO A 280 7.33 14.90 42.66
C PRO A 280 7.41 14.09 43.96
N ASN A 281 7.24 14.78 45.09
CA ASN A 281 7.18 14.11 46.40
C ASN A 281 6.04 13.09 46.46
N SER A 282 4.93 13.33 45.76
CA SER A 282 3.82 12.35 45.72
C SER A 282 4.21 11.01 45.10
N ILE A 283 5.23 10.97 44.23
CA ILE A 283 5.78 9.73 43.68
C ILE A 283 6.73 9.09 44.69
N THR A 284 7.68 9.85 45.24
CA THR A 284 8.65 9.32 46.20
C THR A 284 8.01 8.87 47.51
N ASP A 285 6.93 9.52 47.96
CA ASP A 285 6.19 9.13 49.16
C ASP A 285 5.37 7.86 48.94
N THR A 286 4.83 7.67 47.73
CA THR A 286 4.07 6.47 47.34
C THR A 286 4.99 5.27 47.09
N PHE A 287 6.16 5.52 46.49
CA PHE A 287 7.15 4.51 46.13
C PHE A 287 8.53 4.82 46.77
N PRO A 288 8.64 4.75 48.12
CA PRO A 288 9.83 5.23 48.84
C PRO A 288 11.11 4.41 48.60
N SER A 289 10.99 3.24 47.98
CA SER A 289 12.11 2.35 47.64
C SER A 289 12.33 2.20 46.13
N ALA A 290 11.54 2.91 45.31
CA ALA A 290 11.65 2.82 43.86
C ALA A 290 12.71 3.78 43.31
N THR A 291 13.28 3.42 42.16
CA THR A 291 14.10 4.36 41.36
C THR A 291 13.22 4.97 40.28
N VAL A 292 13.27 6.28 40.08
CA VAL A 292 12.53 6.96 39.00
C VAL A 292 13.52 7.34 37.92
N GLU A 293 13.16 7.08 36.66
CA GLU A 293 13.98 7.50 35.53
C GLU A 293 14.07 9.03 35.47
N PRO A 294 15.28 9.60 35.23
CA PRO A 294 15.45 11.04 35.15
C PRO A 294 14.84 11.64 33.87
N ALA A 295 14.75 10.85 32.80
CA ALA A 295 14.04 11.23 31.59
C ALA A 295 12.54 11.07 31.84
N VAL A 296 11.80 12.17 31.66
CA VAL A 296 10.35 12.19 31.82
C VAL A 296 9.69 12.36 30.47
N ARG A 297 8.54 11.71 30.27
CA ARG A 297 7.75 11.92 29.07
C ARG A 297 6.85 13.13 29.28
N VAL A 298 7.07 14.20 28.53
CA VAL A 298 6.20 15.37 28.52
C VAL A 298 5.26 15.21 27.34
N TRP A 299 4.01 14.85 27.66
CA TRP A 299 3.03 14.49 26.65
C TRP A 299 2.36 15.72 26.05
N ASP A 300 2.05 16.68 26.92
CA ASP A 300 1.33 17.88 26.55
C ASP A 300 1.75 19.04 27.46
N ILE A 301 1.66 20.25 26.92
CA ILE A 301 2.04 21.49 27.58
C ILE A 301 1.18 22.62 27.06
N GLU A 302 0.74 23.50 27.97
CA GLU A 302 -0.08 24.66 27.65
C GLU A 302 0.31 25.90 28.46
N TYR A 303 0.22 27.05 27.82
CA TYR A 303 0.22 28.35 28.49
C TYR A 303 -1.19 28.68 28.96
N LEU A 304 -1.32 29.41 30.08
CA LEU A 304 -2.59 30.11 30.32
C LEU A 304 -2.91 31.02 29.11
N PRO A 305 -4.20 31.22 28.78
CA PRO A 305 -4.59 32.05 27.63
C PRO A 305 -3.88 33.40 27.61
N TYR A 306 -3.23 33.71 26.49
CA TYR A 306 -2.41 34.91 26.35
C TYR A 306 -3.27 36.19 26.29
N ASP A 307 -2.94 37.16 27.14
CA ASP A 307 -3.42 38.54 27.06
C ASP A 307 -2.25 39.48 26.70
N PRO A 308 -2.27 40.20 25.57
CA PRO A 308 -1.23 41.15 25.21
C PRO A 308 -1.00 42.26 26.26
N LEU A 309 -2.01 42.58 27.06
CA LEU A 309 -1.93 43.57 28.12
C LEU A 309 -1.40 42.98 29.44
N GLN A 310 -1.55 41.67 29.63
CA GLN A 310 -1.13 40.92 30.81
C GLN A 310 -0.55 39.57 30.40
N PRO A 311 0.66 39.57 29.81
CA PRO A 311 1.30 38.34 29.39
C PRO A 311 1.57 37.43 30.60
N THR A 312 1.45 36.12 30.40
CA THR A 312 1.60 35.12 31.47
C THR A 312 2.94 34.40 31.37
N ASP A 313 3.52 34.06 32.52
CA ASP A 313 4.66 33.15 32.68
C ASP A 313 4.22 31.77 33.17
N THR A 314 2.91 31.52 33.23
CA THR A 314 2.35 30.31 33.85
C THR A 314 2.02 29.25 32.80
N LEU A 315 2.59 28.06 32.97
CA LEU A 315 2.37 26.89 32.13
C LEU A 315 1.93 25.68 32.96
N CYS A 316 1.17 24.79 32.34
CA CYS A 316 0.89 23.46 32.86
C CYS A 316 1.36 22.40 31.86
N ALA A 317 1.86 21.28 32.35
CA ALA A 317 2.27 20.14 31.54
C ALA A 317 1.72 18.84 32.10
N ALA A 318 1.34 17.92 31.21
CA ALA A 318 1.02 16.53 31.54
C ALA A 318 2.28 15.68 31.39
N VAL A 319 2.77 15.13 32.50
CA VAL A 319 4.08 14.46 32.55
C VAL A 319 3.94 13.03 33.06
N LYS A 320 4.57 12.08 32.37
CA LYS A 320 4.62 10.66 32.74
C LYS A 320 6.01 10.30 33.23
N PHE A 321 6.08 9.78 34.45
CA PHE A 321 7.29 9.29 35.10
C PHE A 321 7.36 7.76 35.00
N THR A 322 8.54 7.22 34.68
CA THR A 322 8.82 5.78 34.71
C THR A 322 9.42 5.42 36.08
N VAL A 323 8.74 4.56 36.83
CA VAL A 323 9.09 4.17 38.19
C VAL A 323 9.43 2.69 38.24
N HIS A 324 10.65 2.38 38.68
CA HIS A 324 11.17 1.03 38.89
C HIS A 324 11.00 0.63 40.36
N ASP A 325 9.94 -0.12 40.63
CA ASP A 325 9.55 -0.58 41.96
C ASP A 325 9.73 -2.10 42.06
N ALA A 326 10.84 -2.52 42.69
CA ALA A 326 11.32 -3.91 42.67
C ALA A 326 11.44 -4.46 41.23
N ASP A 327 10.80 -5.58 40.92
CA ASP A 327 10.82 -6.21 39.60
C ASP A 327 9.72 -5.67 38.66
N THR A 328 9.05 -4.56 39.01
CA THR A 328 7.95 -3.98 38.21
C THR A 328 8.29 -2.58 37.72
N VAL A 329 8.12 -2.34 36.42
CA VAL A 329 8.14 -1.00 35.82
C VAL A 329 6.73 -0.43 35.79
N ARG A 330 6.54 0.78 36.32
CA ARG A 330 5.24 1.46 36.41
C ARG A 330 5.31 2.81 35.73
N ALA A 331 4.24 3.20 35.03
CA ALA A 331 4.06 4.54 34.51
C ALA A 331 3.18 5.36 35.47
N VAL A 332 3.61 6.56 35.84
CA VAL A 332 2.90 7.43 36.78
C VAL A 332 2.72 8.83 36.18
N TRP A 333 1.47 9.23 35.97
CA TRP A 333 1.12 10.54 35.41
C TRP A 333 0.98 11.62 36.48
N ARG A 334 1.42 12.85 36.19
CA ARG A 334 1.29 14.04 37.06
C ARG A 334 1.09 15.30 36.21
N PHE A 335 0.28 16.22 36.71
CA PHE A 335 0.25 17.59 36.17
C PHE A 335 1.29 18.45 36.90
N MET A 336 2.14 19.09 36.11
CA MET A 336 3.25 19.92 36.56
C MET A 336 2.95 21.38 36.17
N LEU A 337 3.35 22.32 37.02
CA LEU A 337 3.15 23.76 36.85
C LEU A 337 4.49 24.48 36.83
N SER A 338 4.64 25.40 35.88
CA SER A 338 5.66 26.44 35.91
C SER A 338 4.97 27.79 36.07
N VAL A 339 5.62 28.69 36.82
CA VAL A 339 5.18 30.10 37.01
C VAL A 339 6.28 31.10 36.66
N ASP A 340 7.35 30.60 36.03
CA ASP A 340 8.57 31.31 35.66
C ASP A 340 8.96 30.99 34.21
N ASN A 341 7.95 30.90 33.34
CA ASN A 341 8.08 30.71 31.91
C ASN A 341 8.82 29.42 31.50
N GLY A 342 8.62 28.34 32.26
CA GLY A 342 9.17 27.02 32.00
C GLY A 342 10.57 26.78 32.58
N ASP A 343 11.15 27.75 33.28
CA ASP A 343 12.49 27.63 33.88
C ASP A 343 12.49 26.64 35.06
N SER A 344 11.43 26.59 35.86
CA SER A 344 11.24 25.58 36.91
C SER A 344 9.82 24.98 36.91
N TRP A 345 9.74 23.71 37.34
CA TRP A 345 8.52 22.91 37.31
C TRP A 345 8.26 22.24 38.65
N ASN A 346 7.03 22.39 39.15
CA ASN A 346 6.57 21.79 40.41
C ASN A 346 5.27 21.03 40.19
N GLU A 347 5.06 19.95 40.93
CA GLU A 347 3.78 19.25 40.94
C GLU A 347 2.64 20.17 41.40
N ILE A 348 1.51 20.18 40.68
CA ILE A 348 0.32 20.89 41.13
C ILE A 348 -0.16 20.29 42.45
N GLN A 349 -0.19 21.13 43.48
CA GLN A 349 -0.59 20.71 44.82
C GLN A 349 -2.06 20.28 44.83
N THR A 350 -2.37 19.27 45.65
CA THR A 350 -3.75 18.76 45.84
C THR A 350 -4.45 18.28 44.57
N GLN A 351 -3.70 17.88 43.54
CA GLN A 351 -4.29 17.33 42.32
C GLN A 351 -5.18 16.11 42.63
N PRO A 352 -6.26 15.92 41.85
CA PRO A 352 -7.12 14.74 41.97
C PRO A 352 -6.31 13.44 41.89
N ALA A 353 -6.86 12.34 42.44
CA ALA A 353 -6.15 11.06 42.45
C ALA A 353 -5.87 10.57 41.01
N ILE A 354 -4.58 10.61 40.63
CA ILE A 354 -4.05 9.99 39.41
C ILE A 354 -3.37 8.68 39.83
N ASP A 355 -4.11 7.59 39.69
CA ASP A 355 -3.69 6.25 40.03
C ASP A 355 -3.03 5.51 38.85
N LEU A 356 -2.55 4.29 39.09
CA LEU A 356 -1.81 3.48 38.10
C LEU A 356 -2.65 2.95 36.94
N SER A 357 -3.98 3.12 36.96
CA SER A 357 -4.85 2.73 35.85
C SER A 357 -4.97 3.81 34.76
N VAL A 358 -4.38 4.98 34.97
CA VAL A 358 -4.38 6.07 33.98
C VAL A 358 -3.46 5.74 32.82
N SER A 359 -4.04 5.64 31.63
CA SER A 359 -3.33 5.35 30.39
C SER A 359 -2.66 6.60 29.83
N TYR A 360 -3.35 7.74 29.83
CA TYR A 360 -2.88 9.01 29.27
C TYR A 360 -3.37 10.20 30.10
N ALA A 361 -2.67 11.33 30.02
CA ALA A 361 -3.11 12.61 30.57
C ALA A 361 -2.73 13.76 29.63
N THR A 362 -3.57 14.79 29.58
CA THR A 362 -3.39 15.96 28.71
C THR A 362 -3.96 17.22 29.36
N VAL A 363 -3.61 18.40 28.84
CA VAL A 363 -4.05 19.69 29.36
C VAL A 363 -4.53 20.61 28.24
N GLU A 364 -5.65 21.30 28.45
CA GLU A 364 -6.19 22.30 27.51
C GLU A 364 -6.47 23.62 28.23
N THR A 365 -6.71 24.68 27.43
CA THR A 365 -7.10 25.99 27.95
C THR A 365 -8.28 26.61 27.21
N SER A 366 -8.88 27.63 27.82
CA SER A 366 -10.00 28.37 27.24
C SER A 366 -9.90 29.85 27.56
N ALA A 367 -10.01 30.70 26.54
CA ALA A 367 -10.04 32.15 26.71
C ALA A 367 -11.20 32.63 27.62
N ALA A 368 -12.26 31.84 27.79
CA ALA A 368 -13.37 32.13 28.71
C ALA A 368 -12.99 31.98 30.20
N ALA A 369 -11.90 31.27 30.50
CA ALA A 369 -11.35 31.10 31.84
C ALA A 369 -9.82 31.28 31.83
N PRO A 370 -9.32 32.53 31.70
CA PRO A 370 -7.90 32.82 31.46
C PRO A 370 -6.95 32.44 32.61
N ASN A 371 -7.50 32.06 33.77
CA ASN A 371 -6.74 31.64 34.94
C ASN A 371 -6.71 30.12 35.14
N ALA A 372 -7.36 29.34 34.26
CA ALA A 372 -7.59 27.93 34.48
C ALA A 372 -6.96 27.03 33.41
N PHE A 373 -6.42 25.90 33.86
CA PHE A 373 -6.04 24.76 33.03
C PHE A 373 -7.10 23.67 33.15
N TYR A 374 -7.41 22.98 32.06
CA TYR A 374 -8.34 21.87 32.05
C TYR A 374 -7.56 20.58 31.85
N CYS A 375 -7.56 19.73 32.87
CA CYS A 375 -6.72 18.54 32.93
C CYS A 375 -7.58 17.29 32.75
N LEU A 376 -7.23 16.46 31.77
CA LEU A 376 -7.86 15.16 31.52
C LEU A 376 -6.96 14.03 32.02
N ALA A 377 -7.52 13.07 32.74
CA ALA A 377 -6.88 11.79 33.01
C ALA A 377 -7.72 10.63 32.45
N ALA A 378 -7.14 9.91 31.49
CA ALA A 378 -7.76 8.85 30.73
C ALA A 378 -7.64 7.49 31.44
N LYS A 379 -8.77 6.83 31.72
CA LYS A 379 -8.83 5.46 32.25
C LYS A 379 -10.20 4.83 32.00
N SER A 380 -10.42 3.61 32.49
CA SER A 380 -11.78 3.12 32.70
C SER A 380 -12.49 4.07 33.68
N ASN A 381 -13.49 4.82 33.20
CA ASN A 381 -14.12 5.95 33.89
C ASN A 381 -13.18 7.18 34.05
N SER A 382 -12.74 7.74 32.91
CA SER A 382 -11.98 8.99 32.77
C SER A 382 -12.68 10.20 33.40
N TRP A 383 -11.91 11.27 33.62
CA TRP A 383 -12.39 12.54 34.12
C TRP A 383 -11.65 13.75 33.52
N VAL A 384 -12.33 14.90 33.54
CA VAL A 384 -11.76 16.24 33.27
C VAL A 384 -12.01 17.13 34.49
N GLN A 385 -10.99 17.84 34.95
CA GLN A 385 -11.12 18.85 36.00
C GLN A 385 -10.39 20.14 35.62
N ALA A 386 -10.98 21.28 35.98
CA ALA A 386 -10.36 22.59 35.83
C ALA A 386 -9.55 22.95 37.08
N TYR A 387 -8.31 23.39 36.90
CA TYR A 387 -7.45 23.92 37.94
C TYR A 387 -7.28 25.44 37.76
N ASP A 388 -7.84 26.22 38.68
CA ASP A 388 -7.62 27.67 38.72
C ASP A 388 -6.27 27.98 39.39
N ALA A 389 -5.31 28.47 38.62
CA ALA A 389 -3.92 28.63 39.08
C ALA A 389 -3.76 29.66 40.21
N PRO A 390 -4.43 30.83 40.21
CA PRO A 390 -4.34 31.78 41.31
C PRO A 390 -4.93 31.28 42.63
N THR A 391 -6.08 30.61 42.60
CA THR A 391 -6.77 30.14 43.81
C THR A 391 -6.38 28.73 44.23
N GLN A 392 -5.71 27.98 43.33
CA GLN A 392 -5.31 26.58 43.50
C GLN A 392 -6.50 25.63 43.72
N VAL A 393 -7.64 25.94 43.09
CA VAL A 393 -8.89 25.17 43.25
C VAL A 393 -9.10 24.25 42.06
N TRP A 394 -9.40 22.99 42.36
CA TRP A 394 -9.83 21.98 41.39
C TRP A 394 -11.36 21.89 41.32
N THR A 395 -11.92 22.00 40.12
CA THR A 395 -13.36 21.94 39.85
C THR A 395 -13.68 20.80 38.88
N PRO A 396 -14.58 19.85 39.24
CA PRO A 396 -14.99 18.79 38.32
C PRO A 396 -15.74 19.32 37.09
N MET A 397 -15.31 18.91 35.89
CA MET A 397 -15.89 19.37 34.62
C MET A 397 -16.56 18.25 33.82
N ALA A 398 -15.99 17.05 33.81
CA ALA A 398 -16.58 15.87 33.17
C ALA A 398 -16.11 14.57 33.85
N SER A 399 -16.95 13.53 33.83
CA SER A 399 -16.61 12.18 34.30
C SER A 399 -17.54 11.13 33.68
N GLY A 400 -17.25 9.84 33.80
CA GLY A 400 -18.16 8.80 33.30
C GLY A 400 -17.94 8.40 31.83
N PHE A 401 -16.74 8.62 31.28
CA PHE A 401 -16.42 8.30 29.89
C PHE A 401 -15.13 7.48 29.78
N ASN A 402 -14.96 6.81 28.64
CA ASN A 402 -13.75 6.05 28.32
C ASN A 402 -13.21 6.61 27.00
N THR A 403 -11.95 7.02 26.99
CA THR A 403 -11.22 7.50 25.82
C THR A 403 -10.42 6.33 25.24
N THR A 404 -10.55 6.05 23.94
CA THR A 404 -9.82 4.94 23.28
C THR A 404 -8.83 5.38 22.22
N TYR A 405 -8.92 6.62 21.71
CA TYR A 405 -8.05 7.17 20.65
C TYR A 405 -7.53 8.58 20.99
N GLY A 406 -6.61 9.09 20.15
CA GLY A 406 -5.91 10.36 20.30
C GLY A 406 -4.85 10.39 21.38
N ALA A 407 -4.56 9.22 21.97
CA ALA A 407 -3.52 9.01 22.96
C ALA A 407 -3.48 10.08 24.09
N GLY A 408 -4.61 10.73 24.39
CA GLY A 408 -4.71 11.82 25.35
C GLY A 408 -5.26 13.14 24.80
N HIS A 409 -5.01 13.48 23.53
CA HIS A 409 -5.35 14.77 22.91
C HIS A 409 -6.78 14.88 22.36
N GLY A 410 -7.55 13.78 22.34
CA GLY A 410 -8.96 13.78 21.93
C GLY A 410 -9.90 14.50 22.92
N PHE A 411 -9.57 15.70 23.37
CA PHE A 411 -10.33 16.50 24.33
C PHE A 411 -10.11 17.98 24.06
N GLY A 412 -11.16 18.79 24.18
CA GLY A 412 -11.09 20.23 23.97
C GLY A 412 -12.10 21.02 24.78
N VAL A 413 -11.84 22.32 24.90
CA VAL A 413 -12.67 23.28 25.63
C VAL A 413 -13.09 24.41 24.69
N ASP A 414 -14.36 24.81 24.77
CA ASP A 414 -14.89 25.96 24.04
C ASP A 414 -14.18 27.25 24.50
N GLN A 415 -13.73 28.08 23.55
CA GLN A 415 -12.99 29.30 23.84
C GLN A 415 -13.86 30.45 24.40
N PHE A 416 -15.19 30.34 24.32
CA PHE A 416 -16.16 31.35 24.77
C PHE A 416 -17.03 30.89 25.95
N ASP A 417 -17.11 29.58 26.21
CA ASP A 417 -17.78 29.03 27.39
C ASP A 417 -16.97 27.90 28.03
N ALA A 418 -16.26 28.26 29.09
CA ALA A 418 -15.46 27.39 29.96
C ALA A 418 -16.20 26.14 30.50
N ASN A 419 -17.54 26.11 30.48
CA ASN A 419 -18.31 24.96 30.94
C ASN A 419 -18.64 23.95 29.83
N SER A 420 -18.28 24.24 28.58
CA SER A 420 -18.55 23.41 27.41
C SER A 420 -17.30 22.61 27.04
N ILE A 421 -17.34 21.30 27.30
CA ILE A 421 -16.20 20.38 27.22
C ILE A 421 -16.52 19.25 26.25
N PHE A 422 -15.55 18.88 25.44
CA PHE A 422 -15.65 17.79 24.46
C PHE A 422 -14.58 16.75 24.73
N VAL A 423 -14.94 15.49 24.69
CA VAL A 423 -14.01 14.37 24.95
C VAL A 423 -14.29 13.21 24.01
N SER A 424 -13.24 12.54 23.55
CA SER A 424 -13.34 11.32 22.75
C SER A 424 -14.01 10.20 23.56
N HIS A 425 -14.66 9.28 22.84
CA HIS A 425 -15.37 8.17 23.44
C HIS A 425 -15.22 6.85 22.66
N ALA A 426 -15.24 5.74 23.41
CA ALA A 426 -15.00 4.38 22.95
C ALA A 426 -15.79 3.94 21.69
N VAL A 427 -15.16 3.05 20.92
CA VAL A 427 -15.73 2.36 19.75
C VAL A 427 -16.88 1.43 20.16
N GLY A 428 -17.84 1.23 19.25
CA GLY A 428 -18.89 0.21 19.40
C GLY A 428 -20.14 0.66 20.18
N VAL A 429 -20.17 1.91 20.65
CA VAL A 429 -21.38 2.59 21.12
C VAL A 429 -21.74 3.71 20.14
N PRO A 430 -23.03 4.07 19.95
CA PRO A 430 -23.37 5.26 19.19
C PRO A 430 -22.62 6.45 19.80
N GLY A 431 -21.90 7.23 18.98
CA GLY A 431 -21.27 8.48 19.38
C GLY A 431 -19.82 8.41 19.85
N TYR A 432 -18.92 8.95 19.03
CA TYR A 432 -17.47 8.87 19.23
C TYR A 432 -16.88 10.10 19.93
N LEU A 433 -17.67 11.16 20.06
CA LEU A 433 -17.37 12.35 20.84
C LEU A 433 -18.51 12.57 21.85
N LYS A 434 -18.17 12.90 23.10
CA LYS A 434 -19.14 13.31 24.12
C LYS A 434 -19.01 14.79 24.41
N TRP A 435 -20.15 15.46 24.48
CA TRP A 435 -20.25 16.84 24.92
C TRP A 435 -20.79 16.92 26.35
N TYR A 436 -20.06 17.65 27.20
CA TYR A 436 -20.44 17.98 28.56
C TYR A 436 -20.68 19.49 28.65
N TYR A 437 -21.80 19.87 29.29
CA TYR A 437 -22.12 21.26 29.60
C TYR A 437 -22.40 21.39 31.09
N SER A 438 -21.60 22.21 31.78
CA SER A 438 -21.69 22.40 33.24
C SER A 438 -21.70 21.09 34.04
N GLY A 439 -20.85 20.13 33.65
CA GLY A 439 -20.74 18.82 34.31
C GLY A 439 -21.77 17.78 33.90
N ILE A 440 -22.73 18.12 33.04
CA ILE A 440 -23.80 17.23 32.58
C ILE A 440 -23.49 16.76 31.16
N SER A 441 -23.56 15.46 30.91
CA SER A 441 -23.42 14.91 29.55
C SER A 441 -24.71 15.13 28.76
N HIS A 442 -24.59 15.72 27.57
CA HIS A 442 -25.73 16.01 26.69
C HIS A 442 -25.85 15.06 25.49
N GLY A 443 -25.17 13.92 25.54
CA GLY A 443 -25.17 12.93 24.48
C GLY A 443 -24.17 13.24 23.37
N LEU A 444 -24.35 12.56 22.24
CA LEU A 444 -23.29 12.33 21.27
C LEU A 444 -23.64 13.02 19.95
N PRO A 445 -22.80 13.92 19.43
CA PRO A 445 -22.93 14.37 18.05
C PRO A 445 -22.72 13.15 17.14
N ALA A 446 -23.77 12.68 16.48
CA ALA A 446 -23.70 11.54 15.58
C ALA A 446 -23.43 12.02 14.15
N THR A 447 -22.14 12.03 13.78
CA THR A 447 -21.51 11.74 12.45
C THR A 447 -20.02 12.14 12.54
N GLY A 448 -19.12 11.54 11.73
CA GLY A 448 -17.65 11.61 11.87
C GLY A 448 -17.01 10.23 12.09
N HIS A 449 -15.69 10.11 11.92
CA HIS A 449 -14.93 8.88 12.17
C HIS A 449 -14.67 8.64 13.66
N VAL A 450 -14.41 7.40 14.05
CA VAL A 450 -14.39 6.96 15.46
C VAL A 450 -13.06 7.24 16.17
N ASP A 451 -11.98 7.24 15.38
CA ASP A 451 -10.61 7.44 15.85
C ASP A 451 -10.31 8.94 15.96
N ILE A 452 -10.78 9.56 17.05
CA ILE A 452 -10.56 10.98 17.32
C ILE A 452 -9.19 11.19 17.92
N GLU A 453 -8.39 12.03 17.25
CA GLU A 453 -7.00 12.29 17.61
C GLU A 453 -6.80 13.59 18.38
N ASP A 454 -7.52 14.65 17.98
CA ASP A 454 -7.39 15.99 18.56
C ASP A 454 -8.71 16.76 18.51
N VAL A 455 -8.94 17.64 19.48
CA VAL A 455 -10.15 18.46 19.57
C VAL A 455 -9.80 19.88 19.98
N VAL A 456 -9.99 20.84 19.06
CA VAL A 456 -9.57 22.23 19.26
C VAL A 456 -10.78 23.16 19.24
N GLY A 457 -10.87 24.07 20.23
CA GLY A 457 -11.93 25.08 20.28
C GLY A 457 -11.79 26.12 19.18
N ASP A 458 -12.90 26.49 18.52
CA ASP A 458 -12.89 27.58 17.55
C ASP A 458 -12.57 28.91 18.22
N ALA A 459 -11.64 29.69 17.65
CA ALA A 459 -11.18 30.92 18.27
C ALA A 459 -12.15 32.11 18.11
N ASN A 460 -13.20 31.99 17.29
CA ASN A 460 -14.11 33.09 16.94
C ASN A 460 -15.59 32.82 17.23
N THR A 461 -15.99 31.57 17.35
CA THR A 461 -17.40 31.17 17.42
C THR A 461 -17.67 30.30 18.64
N GLN A 462 -18.49 30.81 19.55
CA GLN A 462 -18.99 30.02 20.68
C GLN A 462 -19.73 28.76 20.21
N GLY A 463 -19.50 27.64 20.90
CA GLY A 463 -20.13 26.37 20.63
C GLY A 463 -19.58 25.65 19.39
N VAL A 464 -18.45 26.09 18.83
CA VAL A 464 -17.82 25.45 17.67
C VAL A 464 -16.48 24.85 18.08
N ILE A 465 -16.24 23.62 17.64
CA ILE A 465 -14.95 22.93 17.79
C ILE A 465 -14.55 22.26 16.48
N TRP A 466 -13.25 22.04 16.36
CA TRP A 466 -12.60 21.31 15.29
C TRP A 466 -12.13 19.96 15.80
N VAL A 467 -12.26 18.93 14.98
CA VAL A 467 -11.95 17.54 15.37
C VAL A 467 -11.04 16.94 14.31
N ALA A 468 -9.84 16.55 14.72
CA ALA A 468 -8.95 15.68 13.96
C ALA A 468 -9.34 14.22 14.22
N ASN A 469 -9.43 13.43 13.17
CA ASN A 469 -9.69 12.00 13.29
C ASN A 469 -9.08 11.26 12.11
N HIS A 470 -9.10 9.93 12.15
CA HIS A 470 -8.74 9.14 10.96
C HIS A 470 -9.71 9.29 9.78
N GLY A 471 -10.81 9.99 10.02
CA GLY A 471 -11.73 10.44 9.01
C GLY A 471 -11.36 11.71 8.26
N GLY A 472 -10.23 12.34 8.59
CA GLY A 472 -9.86 13.68 8.15
C GLY A 472 -10.15 14.76 9.21
N VAL A 473 -10.55 15.95 8.75
CA VAL A 473 -10.88 17.10 9.61
C VAL A 473 -12.39 17.32 9.61
N SER A 474 -12.94 17.62 10.78
CA SER A 474 -14.35 17.91 10.93
C SER A 474 -14.60 19.14 11.79
N ARG A 475 -15.71 19.83 11.49
CA ARG A 475 -16.20 20.97 12.24
C ARG A 475 -17.52 20.61 12.90
N LEU A 476 -17.58 20.74 14.22
CA LEU A 476 -18.78 20.51 15.02
C LEU A 476 -19.28 21.84 15.59
N ALA A 477 -20.58 22.10 15.44
CA ALA A 477 -21.25 23.18 16.16
C ALA A 477 -22.33 22.60 17.10
N VAL A 478 -22.40 23.10 18.33
CA VAL A 478 -23.39 22.72 19.35
C VAL A 478 -24.20 23.92 19.84
N ASN A 479 -25.38 23.65 20.37
CA ASN A 479 -26.25 24.68 20.95
C ASN A 479 -26.73 24.26 22.35
N ALA A 480 -26.23 24.95 23.38
CA ALA A 480 -26.55 24.69 24.78
C ALA A 480 -28.01 24.99 25.18
N THR A 481 -28.80 25.64 24.32
CA THR A 481 -30.23 25.92 24.58
C THR A 481 -31.13 24.84 23.98
N THR A 482 -30.83 24.39 22.76
CA THR A 482 -31.64 23.39 22.04
C THR A 482 -31.11 21.97 22.16
N TRP A 483 -29.92 21.79 22.73
CA TRP A 483 -29.20 20.51 22.83
C TRP A 483 -29.03 19.83 21.47
N SER A 484 -28.81 20.63 20.43
CA SER A 484 -28.61 20.16 19.06
C SER A 484 -27.15 20.33 18.65
N SER A 485 -26.71 19.48 17.72
CA SER A 485 -25.37 19.52 17.13
C SER A 485 -25.44 19.41 15.60
N THR A 486 -24.51 20.04 14.90
CA THR A 486 -24.29 19.88 13.46
C THR A 486 -22.83 19.55 13.19
N TRP A 487 -22.59 18.46 12.48
CA TRP A 487 -21.26 18.01 12.08
C TRP A 487 -21.05 18.28 10.59
N GLU A 488 -19.90 18.80 10.24
CA GLU A 488 -19.52 19.16 8.89
C GLU A 488 -18.14 18.55 8.58
N ASP A 489 -18.03 17.89 7.43
CA ASP A 489 -16.74 17.43 6.93
C ASP A 489 -15.96 18.61 6.35
N LYS A 490 -14.68 18.70 6.69
CA LYS A 490 -13.76 19.76 6.27
C LYS A 490 -12.45 19.16 5.77
N SER A 491 -12.53 18.05 5.04
CA SER A 491 -11.38 17.24 4.62
C SER A 491 -10.96 17.44 3.16
N ASP A 492 -11.65 18.29 2.41
CA ASP A 492 -11.37 18.51 0.99
C ASP A 492 -9.94 19.05 0.78
N GLY A 493 -9.19 18.43 -0.13
CA GLY A 493 -7.79 18.69 -0.40
C GLY A 493 -6.80 17.84 0.41
N LEU A 494 -7.26 17.04 1.39
CA LEU A 494 -6.39 16.16 2.18
C LEU A 494 -6.09 14.86 1.41
N GLY A 495 -4.91 14.80 0.79
CA GLY A 495 -4.37 13.57 0.20
C GLY A 495 -3.65 12.70 1.24
N VAL A 496 -4.35 12.22 2.27
CA VAL A 496 -3.73 11.57 3.45
C VAL A 496 -3.98 10.05 3.57
N ALA A 497 -4.51 9.44 2.52
CA ALA A 497 -4.97 8.06 2.60
C ALA A 497 -3.81 7.06 2.75
N GLU A 498 -3.95 6.13 3.68
CA GLU A 498 -3.00 5.04 3.91
C GLU A 498 -3.40 3.82 3.08
N VAL A 499 -2.85 3.71 1.88
CA VAL A 499 -3.08 2.56 0.99
C VAL A 499 -2.36 1.34 1.55
N ASP A 500 -3.07 0.26 1.88
CA ASP A 500 -2.48 -1.05 2.23
C ASP A 500 -2.50 -2.02 1.03
N ALA A 501 -3.45 -1.83 0.11
CA ALA A 501 -3.57 -2.57 -1.15
C ALA A 501 -4.14 -1.69 -2.27
N MET A 502 -3.68 -1.92 -3.49
CA MET A 502 -4.17 -1.24 -4.70
C MET A 502 -4.34 -2.25 -5.83
N ALA A 503 -5.41 -2.08 -6.61
CA ALA A 503 -5.55 -2.71 -7.92
C ALA A 503 -6.09 -1.68 -8.93
N THR A 504 -5.46 -1.59 -10.10
CA THR A 504 -5.96 -0.80 -11.23
C THR A 504 -6.46 -1.72 -12.33
N SER A 505 -7.57 -1.34 -12.97
CA SER A 505 -7.92 -1.98 -14.23
C SER A 505 -6.81 -1.66 -15.24
N GLN A 506 -6.40 -2.66 -16.02
CA GLN A 506 -5.41 -2.48 -17.08
C GLN A 506 -5.98 -1.73 -18.27
N ASN A 507 -7.29 -1.84 -18.48
CA ASN A 507 -7.99 -1.46 -19.71
C ASN A 507 -9.06 -0.40 -19.52
N VAL A 508 -9.37 -0.01 -18.28
CA VAL A 508 -10.35 1.03 -17.96
C VAL A 508 -9.76 1.95 -16.90
N PRO A 509 -9.22 3.12 -17.27
CA PRO A 509 -8.50 4.00 -16.34
C PRO A 509 -9.39 4.54 -15.23
N ASP A 510 -10.70 4.53 -15.46
CA ASP A 510 -11.77 4.91 -14.54
C ASP A 510 -11.80 4.04 -13.30
N TYR A 511 -11.28 2.80 -13.33
CA TYR A 511 -11.38 1.84 -12.22
C TYR A 511 -10.05 1.63 -11.50
N ILE A 512 -10.02 2.10 -10.25
CA ILE A 512 -8.96 1.85 -9.27
C ILE A 512 -9.66 1.46 -7.97
N VAL A 513 -9.27 0.33 -7.40
CA VAL A 513 -9.75 -0.16 -6.11
C VAL A 513 -8.62 -0.04 -5.10
N LEU A 514 -8.91 0.56 -3.95
CA LEU A 514 -7.97 0.71 -2.85
C LEU A 514 -8.48 -0.01 -1.61
N GLY A 515 -7.57 -0.66 -0.90
CA GLY A 515 -7.74 -1.06 0.48
C GLY A 515 -7.06 -0.01 1.33
N LEU A 516 -7.87 0.75 2.07
CA LEU A 516 -7.39 1.82 2.93
C LEU A 516 -7.35 1.33 4.37
N TYR A 517 -6.27 1.67 5.03
CA TYR A 517 -6.13 1.52 6.46
C TYR A 517 -6.98 2.59 7.18
N HIS A 518 -7.67 2.20 8.26
CA HIS A 518 -8.76 2.91 8.93
C HIS A 518 -10.06 3.12 8.14
N ASP A 519 -10.03 2.99 6.80
CA ASP A 519 -11.07 3.53 5.92
C ASP A 519 -11.63 2.55 4.89
N HIS A 520 -11.55 1.25 5.17
CA HIS A 520 -12.07 0.14 4.35
C HIS A 520 -11.63 0.15 2.87
N SER A 521 -12.31 -0.62 2.03
CA SER A 521 -12.06 -0.64 0.59
C SER A 521 -12.93 0.37 -0.18
N VAL A 522 -12.31 1.14 -1.07
CA VAL A 522 -12.98 2.14 -1.92
C VAL A 522 -12.65 1.89 -3.40
N ILE A 523 -13.47 2.45 -4.29
CA ILE A 523 -13.27 2.33 -5.74
C ILE A 523 -13.61 3.64 -6.42
N THR A 524 -12.86 4.01 -7.46
CA THR A 524 -13.34 4.98 -8.45
C THR A 524 -13.99 4.27 -9.63
N HIS A 525 -15.02 4.89 -10.17
CA HIS A 525 -15.73 4.43 -11.36
C HIS A 525 -16.31 5.59 -12.16
N ALA A 526 -15.84 6.81 -11.87
CA ALA A 526 -16.14 8.00 -12.63
C ALA A 526 -15.21 8.08 -13.84
N THR A 527 -15.63 8.82 -14.87
CA THR A 527 -14.79 9.11 -16.03
C THR A 527 -13.42 9.61 -15.57
N TYR A 528 -12.37 8.94 -16.03
CA TYR A 528 -11.02 9.31 -15.70
C TYR A 528 -10.71 10.73 -16.18
N GLU A 529 -10.54 11.62 -15.21
CA GLU A 529 -10.04 12.96 -15.40
C GLU A 529 -8.70 13.06 -14.66
N PRO A 530 -7.58 13.31 -15.37
CA PRO A 530 -6.29 13.53 -14.71
C PRO A 530 -6.44 14.58 -13.59
N MET A 531 -5.91 14.27 -12.40
CA MET A 531 -6.00 15.07 -11.16
C MET A 531 -7.34 15.04 -10.38
N ASN A 532 -8.41 14.48 -10.96
CA ASN A 532 -9.74 14.37 -10.34
C ASN A 532 -10.11 12.89 -10.12
N TRP A 533 -9.49 12.27 -9.12
CA TRP A 533 -9.90 10.96 -8.64
C TRP A 533 -10.79 11.12 -7.41
N ASP A 534 -12.09 10.88 -7.57
CA ASP A 534 -13.07 10.89 -6.48
C ASP A 534 -13.63 9.48 -6.31
N PRO A 535 -13.33 8.80 -5.19
CA PRO A 535 -13.84 7.45 -5.00
C PRO A 535 -15.31 7.45 -4.56
N ASP A 536 -15.98 6.37 -4.91
CA ASP A 536 -17.25 5.94 -4.36
C ASP A 536 -17.01 5.13 -3.08
N TYR A 537 -17.06 5.84 -1.94
CA TYR A 537 -16.91 5.28 -0.60
C TYR A 537 -18.05 4.32 -0.19
N ALA A 538 -19.18 4.29 -0.91
CA ALA A 538 -20.29 3.39 -0.57
C ALA A 538 -20.29 2.09 -1.38
N LYS A 539 -19.50 2.01 -2.45
CA LYS A 539 -19.54 0.86 -3.36
C LYS A 539 -18.96 -0.41 -2.74
N LEU A 540 -17.79 -0.32 -2.10
CA LEU A 540 -17.01 -1.45 -1.59
C LEU A 540 -16.83 -1.46 -0.06
N ALA A 541 -17.84 -1.01 0.68
CA ALA A 541 -17.78 -0.87 2.13
C ALA A 541 -17.73 -2.21 2.90
N ILE A 542 -16.56 -2.85 2.94
CA ILE A 542 -16.21 -3.92 3.91
C ILE A 542 -15.66 -3.23 5.16
N GLY A 543 -16.45 -3.05 6.22
CA GLY A 543 -15.97 -2.35 7.43
C GLY A 543 -14.64 -2.90 7.99
N GLY A 544 -13.90 -2.04 8.72
CA GLY A 544 -12.53 -2.29 9.17
C GLY A 544 -11.48 -1.88 8.12
N ASP A 545 -10.20 -2.20 8.36
CA ASP A 545 -9.10 -1.91 7.44
C ASP A 545 -9.21 -2.73 6.14
N GLY A 546 -9.04 -2.11 4.97
CA GLY A 546 -8.99 -2.81 3.68
C GLY A 546 -7.61 -3.39 3.39
N THR A 547 -7.49 -4.71 3.14
CA THR A 547 -6.18 -5.41 3.10
C THR A 547 -5.80 -6.05 1.77
N ARG A 548 -6.74 -6.25 0.83
CA ARG A 548 -6.47 -6.79 -0.51
C ARG A 548 -7.53 -6.34 -1.49
N CYS A 549 -7.12 -5.97 -2.70
CA CYS A 549 -8.01 -5.53 -3.77
C CYS A 549 -7.63 -6.22 -5.07
N LEU A 550 -8.61 -6.60 -5.88
CA LEU A 550 -8.40 -7.24 -7.18
C LEU A 550 -9.46 -6.76 -8.17
N ILE A 551 -9.05 -6.56 -9.42
CA ILE A 551 -9.96 -6.28 -10.55
C ILE A 551 -9.74 -7.36 -11.60
N GLU A 552 -10.83 -7.97 -12.06
CA GLU A 552 -10.75 -9.03 -13.07
C GLU A 552 -10.37 -8.44 -14.43
N ARG A 553 -9.31 -8.97 -15.06
CA ARG A 553 -8.73 -8.39 -16.28
C ARG A 553 -9.65 -8.48 -17.50
N SER A 554 -10.38 -9.58 -17.62
CA SER A 554 -11.31 -9.87 -18.71
C SER A 554 -12.71 -9.27 -18.49
N ASN A 555 -13.02 -8.85 -17.27
CA ASN A 555 -14.27 -8.19 -16.92
C ASN A 555 -14.04 -7.21 -15.78
N GLU A 556 -13.76 -5.96 -16.14
CA GLU A 556 -13.44 -4.88 -15.22
C GLU A 556 -14.59 -4.54 -14.23
N ASN A 557 -15.82 -5.02 -14.48
CA ASN A 557 -16.93 -4.84 -13.55
C ASN A 557 -16.91 -5.83 -12.38
N ALA A 558 -16.12 -6.90 -12.46
CA ALA A 558 -15.91 -7.85 -11.37
C ALA A 558 -14.71 -7.40 -10.52
N VAL A 559 -15.03 -6.85 -9.36
CA VAL A 559 -14.06 -6.32 -8.40
C VAL A 559 -14.17 -7.07 -7.08
N TYR A 560 -13.03 -7.30 -6.44
CA TYR A 560 -12.92 -8.00 -5.18
C TYR A 560 -12.18 -7.12 -4.19
N ALA A 561 -12.66 -7.14 -2.95
CA ALA A 561 -12.03 -6.45 -1.84
C ALA A 561 -11.99 -7.38 -0.64
N SER A 562 -10.99 -7.19 0.21
CA SER A 562 -10.86 -7.82 1.51
C SER A 562 -10.75 -6.78 2.60
N GLY A 563 -11.38 -7.05 3.73
CA GLY A 563 -11.10 -6.39 5.00
C GLY A 563 -10.13 -7.19 5.86
N GLN A 564 -9.71 -6.59 6.97
CA GLN A 564 -9.02 -7.25 8.07
C GLN A 564 -9.78 -8.49 8.54
N ILE A 565 -9.12 -9.39 9.25
CA ILE A 565 -9.68 -10.65 9.79
C ILE A 565 -10.32 -11.58 8.75
N GLY A 566 -9.91 -11.49 7.47
CA GLY A 566 -10.31 -12.46 6.45
C GLY A 566 -11.67 -12.22 5.78
N ALA A 567 -12.28 -11.05 5.94
CA ALA A 567 -13.54 -10.73 5.28
C ALA A 567 -13.32 -10.45 3.79
N TRP A 568 -14.06 -11.10 2.89
CA TRP A 568 -14.00 -10.84 1.44
C TRP A 568 -15.37 -10.52 0.86
N MET A 569 -15.40 -9.54 -0.04
CA MET A 569 -16.57 -9.24 -0.85
C MET A 569 -16.23 -9.21 -2.34
N ARG A 570 -17.25 -9.46 -3.16
CA ARG A 570 -17.22 -9.26 -4.61
C ARG A 570 -18.39 -8.38 -5.04
N ASP A 571 -18.12 -7.43 -5.92
CA ASP A 571 -19.12 -6.73 -6.72
C ASP A 571 -18.91 -7.09 -8.21
N ASP A 572 -19.99 -7.48 -8.90
CA ASP A 572 -19.97 -7.81 -10.34
C ASP A 572 -20.50 -6.64 -11.20
N SER A 573 -20.67 -5.46 -10.60
CA SER A 573 -21.34 -4.33 -11.20
C SER A 573 -20.67 -3.00 -10.89
N ALA A 574 -19.33 -2.93 -11.02
CA ALA A 574 -18.56 -1.73 -10.68
C ALA A 574 -19.13 -0.45 -11.33
N SER A 575 -19.49 -0.49 -12.61
CA SER A 575 -20.17 0.62 -13.34
C SER A 575 -21.56 1.00 -12.84
N GLY A 576 -22.20 0.15 -12.04
CA GLY A 576 -23.56 0.35 -11.54
C GLY A 576 -23.65 1.40 -10.41
N PRO A 577 -24.87 1.77 -9.99
CA PRO A 577 -25.08 2.79 -8.95
C PRO A 577 -24.55 2.35 -7.57
N SER A 578 -24.42 3.35 -6.68
CA SER A 578 -24.05 3.21 -5.27
C SER A 578 -25.25 3.35 -4.32
N PRO A 579 -25.32 2.60 -3.19
CA PRO A 579 -24.46 1.47 -2.85
C PRO A 579 -24.72 0.27 -3.78
N ALA A 580 -23.78 -0.67 -3.86
CA ALA A 580 -23.93 -1.85 -4.69
C ALA A 580 -25.19 -2.65 -4.31
N LEU A 581 -26.07 -2.90 -5.31
CA LEU A 581 -27.37 -3.56 -5.08
C LEU A 581 -27.23 -5.09 -4.82
N ASN A 582 -26.11 -5.70 -5.20
CA ASN A 582 -25.86 -7.15 -5.11
C ASN A 582 -24.42 -7.45 -4.64
N VAL A 583 -24.09 -7.14 -3.38
CA VAL A 583 -22.80 -7.52 -2.79
C VAL A 583 -22.78 -9.01 -2.43
N ASN A 584 -21.74 -9.73 -2.87
CA ASN A 584 -21.54 -11.13 -2.50
C ASN A 584 -20.42 -11.25 -1.47
N TYR A 585 -20.78 -11.53 -0.21
CA TYR A 585 -19.81 -11.92 0.80
C TYR A 585 -19.33 -13.35 0.53
N ILE A 586 -18.03 -13.50 0.29
CA ILE A 586 -17.42 -14.78 -0.13
C ILE A 586 -16.33 -15.24 0.85
N SER A 587 -16.26 -14.65 2.05
CA SER A 587 -15.23 -14.88 3.06
C SER A 587 -15.00 -16.36 3.39
N VAL A 588 -13.73 -16.71 3.57
CA VAL A 588 -13.27 -17.96 4.17
C VAL A 588 -12.40 -17.60 5.39
N PRO A 589 -12.21 -18.49 6.38
CA PRO A 589 -11.24 -18.23 7.45
C PRO A 589 -9.88 -17.90 6.83
N SER A 590 -9.25 -16.80 7.18
CA SER A 590 -7.98 -16.34 6.57
C SER A 590 -7.11 -15.63 7.60
N GLN A 591 -5.85 -15.43 7.26
CA GLN A 591 -4.91 -14.56 7.98
C GLN A 591 -5.44 -13.12 8.11
N TRP A 592 -4.88 -12.36 9.07
CA TRP A 592 -5.34 -10.97 9.36
C TRP A 592 -5.29 -10.08 8.11
N TRP A 593 -4.17 -10.10 7.37
CA TRP A 593 -4.04 -9.46 6.06
C TRP A 593 -4.30 -10.48 4.97
N SER A 594 -5.54 -10.58 4.53
CA SER A 594 -5.91 -11.54 3.49
C SER A 594 -5.03 -11.42 2.25
N GLU A 595 -4.71 -12.55 1.66
CA GLU A 595 -4.00 -12.61 0.38
C GLU A 595 -4.74 -13.47 -0.63
N GLY A 596 -4.51 -13.20 -1.91
CA GLY A 596 -5.15 -13.90 -3.01
C GLY A 596 -4.92 -13.22 -4.35
N ASP A 597 -5.26 -13.93 -5.41
CA ASP A 597 -5.14 -13.43 -6.79
C ASP A 597 -6.22 -14.03 -7.70
N LEU A 598 -6.41 -13.39 -8.85
CA LEU A 598 -7.29 -13.82 -9.92
C LEU A 598 -6.50 -14.51 -11.03
N ASN A 599 -7.14 -15.43 -11.73
CA ASN A 599 -6.59 -15.90 -12.99
C ASN A 599 -6.64 -14.76 -14.02
N HIS A 600 -5.50 -14.48 -14.66
CA HIS A 600 -5.39 -13.37 -15.61
C HIS A 600 -6.09 -13.60 -16.95
N GLU A 601 -6.36 -14.86 -17.30
CA GLU A 601 -7.07 -15.22 -18.51
C GLU A 601 -8.52 -15.61 -18.16
N ARG A 602 -8.70 -16.63 -17.32
CA ARG A 602 -10.00 -17.31 -17.15
C ARG A 602 -10.87 -16.58 -16.14
N GLU A 603 -11.97 -16.01 -16.63
CA GLU A 603 -12.98 -15.40 -15.77
C GLU A 603 -13.45 -16.39 -14.68
N SER A 604 -13.78 -15.87 -13.50
CA SER A 604 -14.36 -16.60 -12.36
C SER A 604 -13.41 -17.47 -11.54
N HIS A 605 -12.12 -17.50 -11.88
CA HIS A 605 -11.09 -18.23 -11.15
C HIS A 605 -10.44 -17.32 -10.09
N LEU A 606 -10.63 -17.68 -8.82
CA LEU A 606 -10.12 -16.95 -7.66
C LEU A 606 -9.31 -17.89 -6.77
N TYR A 607 -8.14 -17.44 -6.35
CA TYR A 607 -7.24 -18.13 -5.43
C TYR A 607 -7.06 -17.28 -4.17
N ARG A 608 -7.18 -17.87 -2.98
CA ARG A 608 -7.13 -17.13 -1.71
C ARG A 608 -6.42 -17.91 -0.63
N ALA A 609 -5.71 -17.19 0.22
CA ALA A 609 -5.27 -17.70 1.50
C ALA A 609 -6.48 -18.16 2.35
N THR A 610 -6.31 -19.26 3.07
CA THR A 610 -7.28 -19.74 4.05
C THR A 610 -6.57 -20.34 5.25
N LEU A 611 -7.18 -20.23 6.42
CA LEU A 611 -6.77 -21.00 7.60
C LEU A 611 -7.50 -22.36 7.57
N PHE A 612 -6.74 -23.43 7.78
CA PHE A 612 -7.24 -24.80 7.87
C PHE A 612 -6.96 -25.36 9.27
N ASN A 613 -7.99 -25.92 9.91
CA ASN A 613 -7.83 -26.57 11.20
C ASN A 613 -7.57 -28.05 10.96
N GLU A 614 -6.38 -28.53 11.31
CA GLU A 614 -6.17 -29.96 11.53
C GLU A 614 -6.45 -30.31 12.99
N ASP A 615 -7.19 -31.40 13.24
CA ASP A 615 -7.35 -31.94 14.58
C ASP A 615 -6.04 -32.62 15.03
N THR A 616 -5.08 -31.85 15.56
CA THR A 616 -3.86 -32.41 16.17
C THR A 616 -4.08 -32.67 17.67
N ILE A 617 -3.89 -33.94 18.08
CA ILE A 617 -3.93 -34.34 19.50
C ILE A 617 -2.53 -34.16 20.08
N HIS A 618 -2.35 -33.17 20.95
CA HIS A 618 -1.12 -32.97 21.73
C HIS A 618 -1.21 -33.67 23.09
N TYR A 619 -0.05 -34.06 23.64
CA TYR A 619 0.04 -34.75 24.92
C TYR A 619 0.87 -33.94 25.93
N TRP A 620 0.19 -33.30 26.88
CA TRP A 620 0.82 -32.51 27.94
C TRP A 620 1.38 -33.40 29.05
N GLY A 621 2.68 -33.28 29.37
CA GLY A 621 3.27 -33.84 30.58
C GLY A 621 3.10 -32.90 31.77
N ASN A 622 2.58 -33.38 32.91
CA ASN A 622 2.78 -32.67 34.18
C ASN A 622 4.22 -32.91 34.70
N ASN A 623 4.66 -32.16 35.73
CA ASN A 623 5.96 -32.34 36.40
C ASN A 623 6.21 -33.75 36.99
N ASN A 624 5.23 -34.66 36.88
CA ASN A 624 5.32 -36.06 37.28
C ASN A 624 5.34 -37.04 36.09
N GLY A 625 5.47 -36.55 34.85
CA GLY A 625 5.60 -37.38 33.64
C GLY A 625 4.31 -38.03 33.13
N VAL A 626 3.14 -37.60 33.63
CA VAL A 626 1.84 -38.13 33.16
C VAL A 626 1.35 -37.29 31.98
N ARG A 627 1.14 -37.94 30.82
CA ARG A 627 0.67 -37.31 29.58
C ARG A 627 -0.87 -37.27 29.51
N PHE A 628 -1.46 -36.09 29.32
CA PHE A 628 -2.89 -35.92 29.05
C PHE A 628 -3.13 -35.46 27.61
N PRO A 629 -4.04 -36.10 26.85
CA PRO A 629 -4.42 -35.60 25.53
C PRO A 629 -5.19 -34.29 25.68
N LYS A 630 -4.70 -33.23 25.03
CA LYS A 630 -5.41 -31.97 24.82
C LYS A 630 -5.42 -31.72 23.32
N THR A 631 -6.62 -31.60 22.74
CA THR A 631 -6.77 -31.17 21.35
C THR A 631 -6.34 -29.71 21.25
N HIS A 632 -5.35 -29.42 20.42
CA HIS A 632 -5.03 -28.07 19.98
C HIS A 632 -5.51 -27.94 18.53
N TYR A 633 -5.99 -26.75 18.18
CA TYR A 633 -6.26 -26.41 16.79
C TYR A 633 -5.00 -25.68 16.30
N ASN A 634 -4.11 -26.35 15.57
CA ASN A 634 -3.13 -25.59 14.80
C ASN A 634 -3.86 -25.02 13.58
N ARG A 635 -3.78 -23.69 13.39
CA ARG A 635 -4.37 -23.02 12.24
C ARG A 635 -3.28 -22.87 11.19
N GLU A 636 -3.20 -23.85 10.31
CA GLU A 636 -2.22 -23.85 9.22
C GLU A 636 -2.75 -23.04 8.05
N ILE A 637 -1.85 -22.49 7.23
CA ILE A 637 -2.23 -21.68 6.07
C ILE A 637 -2.21 -22.46 4.76
N GLU A 638 -3.28 -22.33 3.99
CA GLU A 638 -3.48 -23.05 2.74
C GLU A 638 -4.06 -22.16 1.63
N ILE A 639 -4.02 -22.63 0.39
CA ILE A 639 -4.62 -22.02 -0.79
C ILE A 639 -5.98 -22.66 -1.06
N ASN A 640 -7.02 -21.82 -1.03
CA ASN A 640 -8.34 -22.11 -1.55
C ASN A 640 -8.45 -21.65 -3.00
N ARG A 641 -8.95 -22.55 -3.87
CA ARG A 641 -9.29 -22.26 -5.27
C ARG A 641 -10.80 -22.29 -5.46
N SER A 642 -11.34 -21.39 -6.27
CA SER A 642 -12.73 -21.40 -6.70
C SER A 642 -12.84 -21.06 -8.18
N PHE A 643 -13.60 -21.84 -8.94
CA PHE A 643 -13.96 -21.55 -10.34
C PHE A 643 -15.30 -20.83 -10.50
N THR A 644 -15.92 -20.43 -9.39
CA THR A 644 -17.24 -19.78 -9.34
C THR A 644 -17.19 -18.46 -8.60
N LYS A 645 -16.17 -17.64 -8.89
CA LYS A 645 -15.99 -16.29 -8.33
C LYS A 645 -16.00 -16.25 -6.79
N GLY A 646 -15.40 -17.26 -6.17
CA GLY A 646 -15.28 -17.40 -4.71
C GLY A 646 -16.40 -18.19 -4.00
N THR A 647 -17.48 -18.59 -4.68
CA THR A 647 -18.64 -19.23 -4.02
C THR A 647 -18.48 -20.74 -3.77
N SER A 648 -17.55 -21.40 -4.46
CA SER A 648 -17.23 -22.82 -4.26
C SER A 648 -15.74 -23.03 -3.96
N PRO A 649 -15.26 -22.58 -2.78
CA PRO A 649 -13.85 -22.72 -2.42
C PRO A 649 -13.50 -24.19 -2.15
N VAL A 650 -12.32 -24.60 -2.62
CA VAL A 650 -11.73 -25.93 -2.38
C VAL A 650 -10.25 -25.73 -2.05
N VAL A 651 -9.78 -26.35 -0.97
CA VAL A 651 -8.35 -26.34 -0.58
C VAL A 651 -7.54 -27.16 -1.57
N VAL A 652 -6.52 -26.56 -2.18
CA VAL A 652 -5.69 -27.15 -3.25
C VAL A 652 -4.20 -27.23 -2.92
N SER A 653 -3.81 -26.88 -1.69
CA SER A 653 -2.47 -27.08 -1.15
C SER A 653 -2.51 -27.99 0.08
N ASP A 654 -1.31 -28.31 0.59
CA ASP A 654 -1.10 -29.17 1.77
C ASP A 654 0.14 -28.70 2.56
N PHE A 655 0.33 -27.37 2.66
CA PHE A 655 1.47 -26.77 3.34
C PHE A 655 1.51 -27.11 4.84
N ALA A 656 0.34 -27.33 5.44
CA ALA A 656 0.17 -27.82 6.81
C ALA A 656 0.97 -29.10 7.11
N HIS A 657 1.22 -29.92 6.09
CA HIS A 657 1.95 -31.18 6.22
C HIS A 657 3.38 -31.13 5.66
N ASP A 658 3.82 -29.99 5.12
CA ASP A 658 5.20 -29.82 4.67
C ASP A 658 6.07 -29.46 5.89
N PRO A 659 6.96 -30.34 6.36
CA PRO A 659 7.80 -30.07 7.54
C PRO A 659 8.78 -28.91 7.34
N LYS A 660 8.94 -28.40 6.12
CA LYS A 660 9.70 -27.18 5.83
C LYS A 660 8.89 -25.91 6.05
N VAL A 661 7.55 -26.00 6.03
CA VAL A 661 6.61 -24.89 6.17
C VAL A 661 5.87 -24.94 7.51
N SER A 662 5.45 -26.12 7.95
CA SER A 662 4.74 -26.33 9.21
C SER A 662 5.71 -26.44 10.39
N HIS A 663 5.35 -25.86 11.54
CA HIS A 663 6.12 -25.98 12.77
C HIS A 663 6.22 -27.44 13.27
N PRO A 664 7.40 -27.94 13.70
CA PRO A 664 7.53 -29.32 14.18
C PRO A 664 6.95 -29.54 15.59
N ASP A 665 6.28 -30.68 15.78
CA ASP A 665 5.64 -31.14 17.04
C ASP A 665 6.53 -31.10 18.31
N LEU A 666 7.85 -31.02 18.18
CA LEU A 666 8.82 -31.18 19.28
C LEU A 666 9.28 -29.88 19.95
N ALA A 667 8.97 -28.70 19.39
CA ALA A 667 9.33 -27.40 20.00
C ALA A 667 8.26 -26.88 20.99
N VAL A 668 7.16 -27.62 21.17
CA VAL A 668 5.96 -27.21 21.94
C VAL A 668 6.10 -27.45 23.46
N ASP A 669 7.13 -28.15 23.93
CA ASP A 669 7.18 -28.67 25.31
C ASP A 669 7.80 -27.73 26.37
N SER A 670 8.36 -26.57 26.00
CA SER A 670 9.12 -25.73 26.96
C SER A 670 8.70 -24.27 27.09
N PHE A 671 7.95 -23.73 26.13
CA PHE A 671 7.44 -22.37 26.20
C PHE A 671 6.02 -22.36 25.66
N ASN A 672 5.05 -22.02 26.51
CA ASN A 672 3.62 -21.91 26.23
C ASN A 672 3.28 -20.77 25.23
N ILE A 673 4.21 -20.45 24.32
CA ILE A 673 4.31 -19.24 23.49
C ILE A 673 3.69 -19.45 22.09
N ALA A 674 3.63 -20.68 21.58
CA ALA A 674 3.34 -20.98 20.17
C ALA A 674 1.85 -21.09 19.77
N VAL A 675 0.96 -20.23 20.29
CA VAL A 675 -0.46 -20.19 19.83
C VAL A 675 -0.67 -19.16 18.71
N TRP A 676 0.39 -18.45 18.29
CA TRP A 676 0.28 -17.25 17.46
C TRP A 676 1.32 -17.14 16.33
N ASP A 677 2.15 -18.16 16.13
CA ASP A 677 3.00 -18.22 14.94
C ASP A 677 2.09 -18.50 13.75
N ASN A 678 1.56 -17.44 13.15
CA ASN A 678 0.78 -17.54 11.93
C ASN A 678 1.79 -17.59 10.78
N GLU A 679 2.13 -18.79 10.30
CA GLU A 679 2.56 -18.92 8.92
C GLU A 679 1.57 -18.12 8.05
N MET A 680 2.10 -17.19 7.27
CA MET A 680 1.28 -16.28 6.48
C MET A 680 1.81 -16.19 5.06
N PHE A 681 0.90 -16.06 4.10
CA PHE A 681 1.28 -15.71 2.75
C PHE A 681 1.63 -14.23 2.74
N TRP A 682 2.85 -13.91 2.32
CA TRP A 682 3.24 -12.53 2.01
C TRP A 682 2.57 -12.04 0.73
N TRP A 683 2.42 -12.94 -0.25
CA TRP A 683 1.73 -12.68 -1.48
C TRP A 683 1.33 -13.99 -2.18
N VAL A 684 0.28 -13.90 -2.99
CA VAL A 684 -0.18 -14.93 -3.92
C VAL A 684 -0.27 -14.27 -5.29
N HIS A 685 0.34 -14.86 -6.32
CA HIS A 685 0.33 -14.31 -7.68
C HIS A 685 0.22 -15.40 -8.74
N SER A 686 -0.65 -15.18 -9.72
CA SER A 686 -0.74 -15.98 -10.94
C SER A 686 0.22 -15.46 -12.01
N ASN A 687 0.72 -16.36 -12.84
CA ASN A 687 1.61 -15.97 -13.93
C ASN A 687 0.78 -15.42 -15.12
N PRO A 688 1.00 -14.18 -15.56
CA PRO A 688 0.26 -13.58 -16.67
C PRO A 688 0.57 -14.21 -18.04
N ALA A 689 1.73 -14.84 -18.21
CA ALA A 689 2.09 -15.53 -19.45
C ALA A 689 1.52 -16.96 -19.53
N ASN A 690 1.23 -17.59 -18.37
CA ASN A 690 0.53 -18.87 -18.32
C ASN A 690 -0.41 -18.98 -17.09
N PRO A 691 -1.74 -19.00 -17.30
CA PRO A 691 -2.73 -19.00 -16.22
C PRO A 691 -2.81 -20.30 -15.41
N ASP A 692 -2.16 -21.38 -15.85
CA ASP A 692 -2.09 -22.64 -15.10
C ASP A 692 -0.98 -22.61 -14.03
N HIS A 693 -0.17 -21.54 -13.97
CA HIS A 693 0.90 -21.37 -12.99
C HIS A 693 0.49 -20.40 -11.86
N LEU A 694 0.62 -20.84 -10.62
CA LEU A 694 0.39 -20.04 -9.41
C LEU A 694 1.63 -20.09 -8.51
N TYR A 695 2.02 -18.93 -8.00
CA TYR A 695 3.16 -18.74 -7.09
C TYR A 695 2.70 -18.15 -5.78
N VAL A 696 3.36 -18.55 -4.69
CA VAL A 696 3.10 -18.04 -3.35
C VAL A 696 4.40 -17.81 -2.61
N SER A 697 4.46 -16.76 -1.80
CA SER A 697 5.52 -16.56 -0.82
C SER A 697 4.96 -16.75 0.58
N ILE A 698 5.63 -17.58 1.37
CA ILE A 698 5.25 -17.89 2.74
C ILE A 698 6.28 -17.25 3.68
N ARG A 699 5.79 -16.46 4.63
CA ARG A 699 6.53 -16.14 5.86
C ARG A 699 6.48 -17.37 6.74
N ASN A 700 7.59 -18.10 6.79
CA ASN A 700 7.68 -19.35 7.51
C ASN A 700 7.79 -19.11 9.04
N TRP A 701 7.59 -20.15 9.86
CA TRP A 701 7.72 -20.07 11.33
C TRP A 701 9.13 -19.66 11.78
N ASP A 702 10.15 -19.89 10.96
CA ASP A 702 11.52 -19.41 11.19
C ASP A 702 11.73 -17.97 10.69
N TRP A 703 10.68 -17.29 10.23
CA TRP A 703 10.65 -15.90 9.75
C TRP A 703 11.61 -15.65 8.58
N GLN A 704 11.77 -16.65 7.72
CA GLN A 704 12.41 -16.51 6.42
C GLN A 704 11.37 -16.76 5.34
N SER A 705 11.49 -16.03 4.23
CA SER A 705 10.61 -16.23 3.09
C SER A 705 10.92 -17.57 2.41
N ARG A 706 9.86 -18.24 1.96
CA ARG A 706 9.92 -19.41 1.08
C ARG A 706 9.01 -19.17 -0.10
N VAL A 707 9.40 -19.63 -1.29
CA VAL A 707 8.59 -19.48 -2.51
C VAL A 707 8.18 -20.86 -2.98
N TYR A 708 6.90 -21.03 -3.27
CA TYR A 708 6.36 -22.24 -3.85
C TYR A 708 5.59 -21.92 -5.12
N ARG A 709 5.55 -22.88 -6.04
CA ARG A 709 4.72 -22.81 -7.23
C ARG A 709 3.99 -24.11 -7.50
N THR A 710 2.90 -24.02 -8.24
CA THR A 710 2.29 -25.14 -8.99
C THR A 710 2.11 -24.72 -10.44
N THR A 711 2.35 -25.64 -11.37
CA THR A 711 2.09 -25.47 -12.81
C THR A 711 0.78 -26.11 -13.26
N GLN A 712 -0.05 -26.52 -12.30
CA GLN A 712 -1.28 -27.27 -12.53
C GLN A 712 -2.45 -26.69 -11.71
N ILE A 713 -2.44 -25.39 -11.40
CA ILE A 713 -3.41 -24.81 -10.45
C ILE A 713 -4.86 -25.04 -10.87
N ASP A 714 -5.14 -25.18 -12.17
CA ASP A 714 -6.47 -25.40 -12.72
C ASP A 714 -6.80 -26.88 -13.01
N ASN A 715 -5.93 -27.82 -12.64
CA ASN A 715 -6.22 -29.25 -12.80
C ASN A 715 -7.49 -29.64 -12.01
N PRO A 716 -8.48 -30.29 -12.64
CA PRO A 716 -9.73 -30.64 -11.96
C PRO A 716 -9.54 -31.64 -10.80
N ASP A 717 -8.46 -32.43 -10.81
CA ASP A 717 -8.10 -33.29 -9.67
C ASP A 717 -7.33 -32.50 -8.62
N VAL A 718 -8.02 -32.17 -7.52
CA VAL A 718 -7.46 -31.45 -6.36
C VAL A 718 -6.22 -32.14 -5.79
N ASN A 719 -6.18 -33.48 -5.77
CA ASN A 719 -5.03 -34.20 -5.23
C ASN A 719 -3.82 -34.09 -6.15
N ALA A 720 -4.04 -33.99 -7.46
CA ALA A 720 -2.96 -33.72 -8.41
C ALA A 720 -2.38 -32.31 -8.20
N VAL A 721 -3.23 -31.30 -7.92
CA VAL A 721 -2.76 -29.96 -7.57
C VAL A 721 -1.95 -29.98 -6.28
N LYS A 722 -2.48 -30.59 -5.21
CA LYS A 722 -1.79 -30.72 -3.92
C LYS A 722 -0.40 -31.36 -4.06
N ALA A 723 -0.29 -32.41 -4.87
CA ALA A 723 0.96 -33.11 -5.11
C ALA A 723 1.93 -32.38 -6.07
N SER A 724 1.49 -31.31 -6.74
CA SER A 724 2.27 -30.58 -7.75
C SER A 724 3.00 -29.35 -7.21
N TRP A 725 2.76 -28.96 -5.97
CA TRP A 725 3.47 -27.84 -5.36
C TRP A 725 4.95 -28.19 -5.19
N GLU A 726 5.82 -27.30 -5.67
CA GLU A 726 7.26 -27.41 -5.55
C GLU A 726 7.86 -26.08 -5.06
N GLU A 727 8.90 -26.17 -4.24
CA GLU A 727 9.62 -25.00 -3.74
C GLU A 727 10.48 -24.42 -4.89
N VAL A 728 10.35 -23.12 -5.14
CA VAL A 728 11.18 -22.38 -6.09
C VAL A 728 12.43 -21.90 -5.35
N PRO A 729 13.65 -22.38 -5.69
CA PRO A 729 14.86 -21.89 -5.05
C PRO A 729 15.01 -20.38 -5.30
N HIS A 730 15.33 -19.61 -4.26
CA HIS A 730 15.60 -18.17 -4.39
C HIS A 730 16.99 -17.82 -3.84
N PRO A 731 17.67 -16.77 -4.35
CA PRO A 731 19.12 -16.59 -4.15
C PRO A 731 19.56 -16.34 -2.70
N ARG A 732 18.65 -15.81 -1.88
CA ARG A 732 18.89 -15.46 -0.47
C ARG A 732 18.13 -16.39 0.47
N ARG A 733 17.79 -17.59 0.01
CA ARG A 733 17.23 -18.66 0.82
C ARG A 733 18.26 -19.15 1.84
N VAL A 734 17.86 -19.38 3.07
CA VAL A 734 18.72 -19.89 4.15
C VAL A 734 18.15 -21.15 4.78
N GLU A 735 19.01 -21.97 5.36
CA GLU A 735 18.60 -23.21 6.03
C GLU A 735 17.66 -22.89 7.18
N LEU A 736 16.71 -23.80 7.44
CA LEU A 736 15.88 -23.73 8.63
C LEU A 736 16.77 -23.70 9.88
N TYR A 737 16.34 -22.99 10.93
CA TYR A 737 17.11 -22.84 12.18
C TYR A 737 18.43 -22.08 12.02
N THR A 738 18.57 -21.25 11.00
CA THR A 738 19.77 -20.43 10.82
C THR A 738 19.88 -19.35 11.89
N ASN A 739 21.11 -19.13 12.37
CA ASN A 739 21.43 -18.10 13.34
C ASN A 739 21.11 -16.70 12.77
N ASP A 740 20.77 -15.75 13.64
CA ASP A 740 20.33 -14.41 13.23
C ASP A 740 21.30 -13.65 12.35
N SER A 741 22.60 -13.84 12.56
CA SER A 741 23.64 -13.21 11.75
C SER A 741 23.61 -13.66 10.29
N LEU A 742 22.94 -14.77 9.97
CA LEU A 742 22.80 -15.31 8.62
C LEU A 742 21.42 -15.05 8.01
N ARG A 743 20.45 -14.54 8.79
CA ARG A 743 19.10 -14.23 8.32
C ARG A 743 19.14 -13.21 7.19
N GLN A 744 18.28 -13.43 6.20
CA GLN A 744 18.15 -12.54 5.06
C GLN A 744 16.88 -11.67 5.22
N PRO A 745 16.93 -10.41 4.78
CA PRO A 745 15.75 -9.57 4.49
C PRO A 745 14.65 -10.33 3.74
N SER A 746 13.40 -9.98 4.03
CA SER A 746 12.22 -10.62 3.44
C SER A 746 12.15 -10.45 1.93
N LEU A 747 11.63 -11.45 1.24
CA LEU A 747 11.26 -11.37 -0.18
C LEU A 747 9.86 -10.73 -0.29
N THR A 748 9.80 -9.45 -0.62
CA THR A 748 8.59 -8.62 -0.52
C THR A 748 7.79 -8.52 -1.82
N ALA A 749 8.42 -8.71 -2.97
CA ALA A 749 7.72 -8.61 -4.26
C ALA A 749 8.24 -9.61 -5.31
N VAL A 750 7.33 -9.96 -6.21
CA VAL A 750 7.59 -10.75 -7.42
C VAL A 750 6.92 -10.05 -8.61
N ALA A 751 7.58 -10.10 -9.76
CA ALA A 751 6.97 -9.77 -11.03
C ALA A 751 7.24 -10.90 -12.03
N PHE A 752 6.42 -11.00 -13.07
CA PHE A 752 6.51 -12.04 -14.07
C PHE A 752 6.69 -11.39 -15.44
N ASP A 753 7.53 -11.98 -16.28
CA ASP A 753 7.54 -11.58 -17.68
C ASP A 753 6.16 -11.86 -18.29
N PRO A 754 5.52 -10.86 -18.93
CA PRO A 754 4.16 -11.02 -19.45
C PRO A 754 4.06 -11.90 -20.70
N GLU A 755 5.19 -12.20 -21.36
CA GLU A 755 5.24 -13.00 -22.58
C GLU A 755 6.07 -14.30 -22.43
N ASP A 756 6.89 -14.42 -21.38
CA ASP A 756 7.63 -15.64 -21.04
C ASP A 756 7.24 -16.21 -19.67
N GLU A 757 6.54 -17.34 -19.68
CA GLU A 757 6.10 -18.06 -18.48
C GLU A 757 7.25 -18.54 -17.58
N ASN A 758 8.48 -18.59 -18.10
CA ASN A 758 9.65 -19.08 -17.38
C ASN A 758 10.47 -17.97 -16.72
N THR A 759 10.21 -16.70 -17.05
CA THR A 759 10.99 -15.60 -16.48
C THR A 759 10.24 -14.95 -15.33
N ILE A 760 10.85 -14.95 -14.14
CA ILE A 760 10.36 -14.24 -12.96
C ILE A 760 11.40 -13.25 -12.43
N TYR A 761 10.92 -12.22 -11.75
CA TYR A 761 11.73 -11.21 -11.10
C TYR A 761 11.42 -11.20 -9.61
N LEU A 762 12.45 -11.20 -8.76
CA LEU A 762 12.33 -11.24 -7.31
C LEU A 762 12.95 -9.98 -6.70
N ALA A 763 12.23 -9.35 -5.76
CA ALA A 763 12.75 -8.21 -5.01
C ALA A 763 12.71 -8.46 -3.49
N TYR A 764 13.83 -8.14 -2.84
CA TYR A 764 14.01 -8.23 -1.39
C TYR A 764 13.86 -6.85 -0.75
N ALA A 765 13.40 -6.83 0.49
CA ALA A 765 13.07 -5.61 1.21
C ALA A 765 14.23 -4.62 1.36
N SER A 766 15.47 -5.13 1.40
CA SER A 766 16.67 -4.32 1.56
C SER A 766 17.92 -5.02 1.03
N SER A 767 19.03 -4.28 1.00
CA SER A 767 20.37 -4.80 0.74
C SER A 767 20.76 -6.00 1.62
N GLN A 768 21.71 -6.81 1.15
CA GLN A 768 22.44 -7.75 1.98
C GLN A 768 23.52 -7.01 2.78
N PHE A 769 23.37 -6.99 4.12
CA PHE A 769 24.32 -6.31 5.00
C PHE A 769 25.40 -7.29 5.49
N LEU A 770 26.63 -7.12 5.00
CA LEU A 770 27.83 -7.80 5.49
C LEU A 770 28.74 -6.86 6.29
N GLY A 771 28.18 -5.82 6.92
CA GLY A 771 28.88 -4.91 7.84
C GLY A 771 28.96 -3.43 7.45
N GLY A 772 28.27 -2.97 6.40
CA GLY A 772 28.24 -1.55 5.99
C GLY A 772 26.85 -1.08 5.57
N TYR A 773 26.46 0.13 5.98
CA TYR A 773 25.14 0.73 5.73
C TYR A 773 25.18 1.95 4.79
N ASN A 774 26.37 2.52 4.57
CA ASN A 774 26.56 3.78 3.85
C ASN A 774 26.86 3.61 2.35
N GLU A 775 26.67 2.40 1.81
CA GLU A 775 26.87 2.17 0.38
C GLU A 775 25.87 3.00 -0.46
N PRO A 776 26.31 3.56 -1.60
CA PRO A 776 25.43 4.36 -2.48
C PRO A 776 24.33 3.52 -3.11
N TYR A 777 24.68 2.29 -3.50
CA TYR A 777 23.81 1.38 -4.24
C TYR A 777 23.49 0.15 -3.40
N GLY A 778 22.33 -0.42 -3.69
CA GLY A 778 21.84 -1.63 -3.07
C GLY A 778 22.73 -2.83 -3.39
N ASN A 779 22.67 -3.84 -2.54
CA ASN A 779 23.37 -5.10 -2.77
C ASN A 779 22.39 -6.27 -2.76
N ARG A 780 22.28 -7.02 -3.87
CA ARG A 780 21.48 -8.25 -3.95
C ARG A 780 20.01 -8.03 -3.59
N MET A 781 19.41 -6.98 -4.12
CA MET A 781 18.02 -6.59 -3.89
C MET A 781 17.08 -7.12 -4.96
N VAL A 782 17.47 -7.13 -6.24
CA VAL A 782 16.60 -7.51 -7.36
C VAL A 782 17.26 -8.57 -8.23
N PHE A 783 16.54 -9.65 -8.53
CA PHE A 783 17.03 -10.78 -9.32
C PHE A 783 16.10 -11.13 -10.47
N LYS A 784 16.67 -11.55 -11.60
CA LYS A 784 15.98 -12.18 -12.72
C LYS A 784 16.25 -13.68 -12.70
N MET A 785 15.23 -14.51 -12.83
CA MET A 785 15.31 -15.97 -12.72
C MET A 785 14.59 -16.68 -13.88
N ASP A 786 15.22 -17.72 -14.43
CA ASP A 786 14.62 -18.67 -15.37
C ASP A 786 14.17 -19.93 -14.62
N VAL A 787 12.86 -20.09 -14.47
CA VAL A 787 12.24 -21.18 -13.72
C VAL A 787 11.72 -22.31 -14.62
N SER A 788 12.18 -22.39 -15.87
CA SER A 788 11.81 -23.50 -16.78
C SER A 788 12.25 -24.87 -16.24
N ASP A 789 13.40 -24.94 -15.56
CA ASP A 789 13.95 -26.13 -14.94
C ASP A 789 14.58 -25.80 -13.57
N LEU A 790 13.84 -26.06 -12.48
CA LEU A 790 14.32 -25.81 -11.12
C LEU A 790 15.54 -26.68 -10.76
N GLY A 791 15.80 -27.76 -11.49
CA GLY A 791 16.97 -28.62 -11.30
C GLY A 791 18.30 -27.97 -11.68
N GLN A 792 18.27 -26.81 -12.38
CA GLN A 792 19.47 -26.04 -12.70
C GLN A 792 19.99 -25.22 -11.52
N TYR A 793 19.17 -25.04 -10.48
CA TYR A 793 19.56 -24.33 -9.27
C TYR A 793 20.28 -25.27 -8.29
N PRO A 794 21.19 -24.74 -7.44
CA PRO A 794 21.85 -25.55 -6.43
C PRO A 794 20.85 -26.25 -5.49
N PRO A 795 21.02 -27.56 -5.22
CA PRO A 795 20.14 -28.29 -4.32
C PRO A 795 20.43 -27.92 -2.85
N GLY A 796 19.42 -28.09 -1.98
CA GLY A 796 19.53 -27.80 -0.55
C GLY A 796 19.18 -26.35 -0.21
N ASP A 797 19.19 -26.01 1.09
CA ASP A 797 18.55 -24.80 1.62
C ASP A 797 19.52 -23.60 1.79
N LEU A 798 20.55 -23.51 0.95
CA LEU A 798 21.64 -22.51 1.09
C LEU A 798 21.51 -21.33 0.13
N PRO A 799 22.02 -20.13 0.50
CA PRO A 799 22.12 -19.01 -0.43
C PRO A 799 23.03 -19.36 -1.60
N PHE A 800 22.75 -18.77 -2.77
CA PHE A 800 23.55 -18.98 -3.97
C PHE A 800 23.76 -17.70 -4.77
N ASP A 801 24.85 -17.68 -5.54
CA ASP A 801 25.21 -16.56 -6.38
C ASP A 801 24.46 -16.59 -7.71
N CYS A 802 24.23 -15.39 -8.25
CA CYS A 802 23.47 -15.17 -9.48
C CYS A 802 24.32 -14.45 -10.52
N PRO A 803 25.32 -15.14 -11.12
CA PRO A 803 26.24 -14.53 -12.08
C PRO A 803 25.62 -14.33 -13.48
N GLY A 804 24.38 -14.76 -13.70
CA GLY A 804 23.72 -14.85 -15.01
C GLY A 804 22.87 -16.13 -15.11
N THR A 805 22.38 -16.48 -16.29
CA THR A 805 21.47 -17.63 -16.50
C THR A 805 21.87 -18.90 -15.72
N PRO A 806 20.97 -19.52 -14.93
CA PRO A 806 19.53 -19.26 -14.82
C PRO A 806 19.14 -18.17 -13.79
N CYS A 807 20.10 -17.47 -13.17
CA CYS A 807 19.83 -16.38 -12.21
C CYS A 807 20.78 -15.19 -12.36
N GLY A 808 20.27 -14.00 -12.68
CA GLY A 808 21.05 -12.76 -12.70
C GLY A 808 20.71 -11.85 -11.51
N ASP A 809 21.72 -11.36 -10.79
CA ASP A 809 21.56 -10.19 -9.91
C ASP A 809 21.51 -8.93 -10.78
N ILE A 810 20.36 -8.25 -10.77
CA ILE A 810 20.10 -7.03 -11.53
C ILE A 810 19.93 -5.81 -10.62
N THR A 811 20.50 -5.86 -9.41
CA THR A 811 20.47 -4.73 -8.47
C THR A 811 21.24 -3.52 -9.01
N MET A 812 22.40 -3.76 -9.65
CA MET A 812 23.18 -2.74 -10.37
C MET A 812 23.42 -1.46 -9.54
N ASN A 813 22.98 -0.29 -10.03
CA ASN A 813 23.04 1.03 -9.38
C ASN A 813 21.73 1.41 -8.67
N LEU A 814 20.80 0.49 -8.42
CA LEU A 814 19.59 0.79 -7.65
C LEU A 814 20.00 1.41 -6.29
N PRO A 815 19.38 2.50 -5.80
CA PRO A 815 19.79 3.10 -4.53
C PRO A 815 19.72 2.10 -3.37
N ASN A 816 20.62 2.25 -2.41
CA ASN A 816 20.53 1.51 -1.15
C ASN A 816 19.39 2.07 -0.29
N THR A 817 18.19 1.49 -0.44
CA THR A 817 16.95 1.88 0.24
C THR A 817 16.07 0.65 0.49
N PHE A 818 14.78 0.83 0.79
CA PHE A 818 13.83 -0.21 1.12
C PHE A 818 12.74 -0.40 0.04
N ILE A 819 12.37 -1.66 -0.19
CA ILE A 819 11.31 -2.09 -1.11
C ILE A 819 10.20 -2.74 -0.29
N ASP A 820 8.99 -2.19 -0.33
CA ASP A 820 7.83 -2.73 0.39
C ASP A 820 7.09 -3.81 -0.44
N ILE A 821 5.98 -4.31 0.08
CA ILE A 821 5.17 -5.38 -0.52
C ILE A 821 4.52 -4.90 -1.83
N GLY A 822 4.59 -5.76 -2.87
CA GLY A 822 3.96 -5.49 -4.16
C GLY A 822 4.59 -4.35 -4.96
N ALA A 823 5.84 -4.01 -4.65
CA ALA A 823 6.54 -2.84 -5.21
C ALA A 823 7.37 -3.15 -6.49
N LEU A 824 7.04 -4.22 -7.22
CA LEU A 824 7.74 -4.63 -8.45
C LEU A 824 6.74 -4.93 -9.57
N MET A 825 6.95 -4.38 -10.77
CA MET A 825 6.06 -4.56 -11.91
C MET A 825 6.85 -4.68 -13.22
N ALA A 826 6.53 -5.68 -14.04
CA ALA A 826 7.06 -5.84 -15.39
C ALA A 826 6.12 -5.19 -16.42
N GLU A 827 6.67 -4.44 -17.36
CA GLU A 827 5.94 -3.73 -18.40
C GLU A 827 5.60 -4.65 -19.58
N GLN A 828 4.31 -4.88 -19.82
CA GLN A 828 3.85 -5.54 -21.03
C GLN A 828 4.16 -4.74 -22.29
N GLY A 829 4.63 -5.43 -23.33
CA GLY A 829 4.95 -4.78 -24.60
C GLY A 829 6.25 -3.96 -24.58
N SER A 830 7.19 -4.31 -23.69
CA SER A 830 8.53 -3.72 -23.63
C SER A 830 9.63 -4.77 -23.81
N ASP A 831 10.90 -4.35 -23.99
CA ASP A 831 12.05 -5.26 -23.94
C ASP A 831 12.51 -5.55 -22.50
N GLY A 832 11.65 -6.22 -21.72
CA GLY A 832 11.92 -6.58 -20.33
C GLY A 832 11.93 -5.39 -19.37
N GLY A 833 11.15 -4.36 -19.68
CA GLY A 833 10.95 -3.18 -18.83
C GLY A 833 10.44 -3.56 -17.45
N LEU A 834 11.04 -2.98 -16.42
CA LEU A 834 10.80 -3.31 -15.03
C LEU A 834 10.78 -2.03 -14.20
N TYR A 835 9.74 -1.86 -13.38
CA TYR A 835 9.61 -0.78 -12.41
C TYR A 835 9.74 -1.33 -11.00
N VAL A 836 10.51 -0.65 -10.16
CA VAL A 836 10.59 -0.94 -8.73
C VAL A 836 10.26 0.33 -7.94
N ALA A 837 9.26 0.25 -7.06
CA ALA A 837 8.93 1.31 -6.13
C ALA A 837 9.75 1.13 -4.84
N THR A 838 10.33 2.23 -4.37
CA THR A 838 11.13 2.29 -3.15
C THR A 838 10.69 3.49 -2.33
N GLU A 839 11.16 3.59 -1.08
CA GLU A 839 10.90 4.79 -0.26
C GLU A 839 11.59 6.06 -0.79
N ALA A 840 12.56 5.92 -1.70
CA ALA A 840 13.29 7.02 -2.34
C ALA A 840 12.68 7.46 -3.70
N GLY A 841 11.73 6.69 -4.23
CA GLY A 841 11.16 6.90 -5.55
C GLY A 841 10.91 5.61 -6.32
N VAL A 842 10.39 5.75 -7.53
CA VAL A 842 10.22 4.64 -8.47
C VAL A 842 11.37 4.65 -9.47
N TYR A 843 11.95 3.49 -9.75
CA TYR A 843 13.07 3.32 -10.66
C TYR A 843 12.70 2.37 -11.80
N PHE A 844 13.21 2.64 -12.99
CA PHE A 844 12.99 1.85 -14.21
C PHE A 844 14.30 1.24 -14.72
N THR A 845 14.24 0.02 -15.25
CA THR A 845 15.27 -0.60 -16.06
C THR A 845 14.65 -1.47 -17.16
N ASP A 846 15.45 -1.90 -18.14
CA ASP A 846 15.07 -2.81 -19.22
C ASP A 846 16.26 -3.68 -19.63
N ASN A 847 16.09 -4.61 -20.59
CA ASN A 847 17.19 -5.48 -21.03
C ASN A 847 18.36 -4.69 -21.64
N LYS A 848 18.11 -3.54 -22.30
CA LYS A 848 19.14 -2.69 -22.91
C LYS A 848 20.00 -2.02 -21.85
N ARG A 849 19.39 -1.44 -20.81
CA ARG A 849 20.05 -0.78 -19.68
C ARG A 849 20.80 -1.78 -18.82
N ILE A 850 20.24 -2.98 -18.59
CA ILE A 850 20.92 -4.08 -17.91
C ILE A 850 22.19 -4.47 -18.67
N ALA A 851 22.12 -4.59 -20.00
CA ALA A 851 23.27 -4.95 -20.82
C ALA A 851 24.33 -3.84 -20.91
N ALA A 852 23.94 -2.58 -20.74
CA ALA A 852 24.84 -1.42 -20.79
C ALA A 852 25.56 -1.14 -19.47
N PHE A 853 25.09 -1.71 -18.35
CA PHE A 853 25.62 -1.40 -17.03
C PHE A 853 27.08 -1.85 -16.85
N ASP A 854 27.94 -0.91 -16.43
CA ASP A 854 29.33 -1.18 -16.03
C ASP A 854 29.48 -1.03 -14.51
N PRO A 855 29.66 -2.12 -13.74
CA PRO A 855 29.84 -2.04 -12.29
C PRO A 855 31.12 -1.31 -11.88
N ALA A 856 32.09 -1.09 -12.78
CA ALA A 856 33.29 -0.30 -12.49
C ALA A 856 33.05 1.22 -12.62
N GLN A 857 31.98 1.64 -13.31
CA GLN A 857 31.60 3.03 -13.53
C GLN A 857 30.07 3.20 -13.43
N PRO A 858 29.48 2.93 -12.26
CA PRO A 858 28.02 3.04 -12.09
C PRO A 858 27.57 4.49 -12.23
N GLU A 859 26.59 4.72 -13.09
CA GLU A 859 25.87 5.99 -13.24
C GLU A 859 24.90 6.20 -12.07
N ASP A 860 24.70 7.46 -11.67
CA ASP A 860 23.76 7.80 -10.60
C ASP A 860 22.32 7.52 -11.08
N PRO A 861 21.54 6.68 -10.36
CA PRO A 861 20.17 6.39 -10.75
C PRO A 861 19.24 7.62 -10.71
N ASP A 862 19.58 8.67 -9.96
CA ASP A 862 18.77 9.90 -9.90
C ASP A 862 19.15 10.92 -10.99
N ASP A 863 20.19 10.64 -11.80
CA ASP A 863 20.53 11.41 -12.99
C ASP A 863 19.64 10.98 -14.17
N MET A 864 18.78 11.88 -14.64
CA MET A 864 17.88 11.61 -15.76
C MET A 864 18.59 11.39 -17.10
N THR A 865 19.89 11.73 -17.19
CA THR A 865 20.71 11.44 -18.37
C THR A 865 21.32 10.04 -18.34
N ASN A 866 21.09 9.28 -17.27
CA ASN A 866 21.56 7.91 -17.12
C ASN A 866 20.99 6.99 -18.22
N MET A 867 21.87 6.29 -18.93
CA MET A 867 21.53 5.35 -20.00
C MET A 867 21.80 3.87 -19.66
N SER A 868 22.22 3.56 -18.43
CA SER A 868 22.54 2.20 -17.99
C SER A 868 21.96 1.87 -16.60
N GLY A 869 21.75 0.59 -16.31
CA GLY A 869 21.16 0.17 -15.03
C GLY A 869 19.76 0.73 -14.75
N TRP A 870 19.51 1.14 -13.52
CA TRP A 870 18.27 1.76 -13.05
C TRP A 870 18.32 3.29 -13.18
N VAL A 871 17.21 3.89 -13.60
CA VAL A 871 17.01 5.35 -13.65
C VAL A 871 15.72 5.73 -12.91
N LYS A 872 15.72 6.83 -12.17
CA LYS A 872 14.54 7.33 -11.46
C LYS A 872 13.47 7.72 -12.47
N LEU A 873 12.23 7.29 -12.22
CA LEU A 873 11.08 7.70 -13.00
C LEU A 873 10.44 8.93 -12.35
N GLY A 874 10.41 10.04 -13.11
CA GLY A 874 9.77 11.29 -12.70
C GLY A 874 10.33 11.90 -11.41
N GLY A 875 9.64 12.92 -10.91
CA GLY A 875 9.93 13.49 -9.60
C GLY A 875 8.73 13.93 -8.79
N ALA A 876 8.98 14.60 -7.67
CA ALA A 876 7.93 15.00 -6.71
C ALA A 876 7.04 13.85 -6.17
N LEU A 877 7.51 12.60 -6.23
CA LEU A 877 6.86 11.49 -5.53
C LEU A 877 7.22 11.58 -4.03
N PRO A 878 6.24 11.52 -3.11
CA PRO A 878 6.50 11.58 -1.67
C PRO A 878 7.43 10.46 -1.18
N HIS A 879 8.32 10.78 -0.24
CA HIS A 879 9.26 9.83 0.38
C HIS A 879 8.59 9.05 1.53
N VAL A 880 7.64 8.21 1.14
CA VAL A 880 6.88 7.32 2.03
C VAL A 880 6.84 5.91 1.47
N SER A 881 6.37 4.95 2.26
CA SER A 881 6.25 3.56 1.84
C SER A 881 5.28 3.41 0.66
N SER A 882 5.68 2.64 -0.36
CA SER A 882 4.80 2.22 -1.45
C SER A 882 4.00 0.97 -1.07
N ARG A 883 2.79 0.82 -1.62
CA ARG A 883 1.91 -0.35 -1.44
C ARG A 883 1.22 -0.66 -2.76
N GLY A 884 1.89 -1.49 -3.55
CA GLY A 884 1.47 -1.84 -4.91
C GLY A 884 1.95 -0.85 -5.97
N ILE A 885 2.34 -1.38 -7.13
CA ILE A 885 2.63 -0.64 -8.36
C ILE A 885 2.06 -1.43 -9.55
N GLU A 886 1.27 -0.76 -10.38
CA GLU A 886 0.61 -1.39 -11.53
C GLU A 886 0.45 -0.37 -12.68
N ALA A 887 0.36 -0.83 -13.93
CA ALA A 887 0.08 0.05 -15.06
C ALA A 887 -1.36 -0.06 -15.56
N ASN A 888 -1.88 1.07 -16.03
CA ASN A 888 -3.01 1.13 -16.93
C ASN A 888 -2.50 1.35 -18.36
N TYR A 889 -2.74 0.38 -19.24
CA TYR A 889 -2.28 0.43 -20.62
C TYR A 889 -3.20 1.25 -21.53
N GLN A 890 -4.46 1.50 -21.16
CA GLN A 890 -5.30 2.40 -21.97
C GLN A 890 -4.76 3.84 -21.97
N VAL A 891 -4.30 4.34 -20.82
CA VAL A 891 -3.70 5.67 -20.70
C VAL A 891 -2.18 5.68 -20.71
N ASN A 892 -1.54 4.50 -20.76
CA ASN A 892 -0.09 4.30 -20.67
C ASN A 892 0.52 5.02 -19.47
N ARG A 893 -0.03 4.75 -18.29
CA ARG A 893 0.46 5.30 -17.03
C ARG A 893 0.74 4.19 -16.02
N VAL A 894 1.83 4.37 -15.28
CA VAL A 894 2.13 3.59 -14.07
C VAL A 894 1.50 4.29 -12.86
N ARG A 895 0.91 3.51 -11.97
CA ARG A 895 0.23 3.95 -10.75
C ARG A 895 0.89 3.31 -9.55
N VAL A 896 1.07 4.06 -8.48
CA VAL A 896 1.65 3.60 -7.21
C VAL A 896 0.75 4.02 -6.06
N GLY A 897 0.43 3.08 -5.17
CA GLY A 897 -0.22 3.37 -3.90
C GLY A 897 0.82 3.75 -2.86
N LEU A 898 0.55 4.77 -2.05
CA LEU A 898 1.46 5.25 -1.02
C LEU A 898 0.78 5.24 0.36
N THR A 899 1.52 4.85 1.40
CA THR A 899 1.05 4.91 2.79
C THR A 899 1.04 6.36 3.25
N GLY A 900 -0.14 6.94 3.34
CA GLY A 900 -0.40 8.29 3.85
C GLY A 900 -0.56 9.31 2.74
N ARG A 901 -0.43 8.93 1.46
CA ARG A 901 -0.46 9.86 0.31
C ARG A 901 -1.37 9.40 -0.84
N GLY A 902 -2.20 8.39 -0.63
CA GLY A 902 -3.11 7.88 -1.64
C GLY A 902 -2.39 7.34 -2.87
N VAL A 903 -2.99 7.50 -4.05
CA VAL A 903 -2.49 6.99 -5.33
C VAL A 903 -1.85 8.11 -6.14
N TRP A 904 -0.71 7.79 -6.74
CA TRP A 904 0.04 8.66 -7.64
C TRP A 904 0.24 7.97 -8.98
N GLU A 905 0.37 8.76 -10.03
CA GLU A 905 0.63 8.23 -11.37
C GLU A 905 1.67 9.03 -12.15
N HIS A 906 2.26 8.36 -13.13
CA HIS A 906 3.23 8.91 -14.07
C HIS A 906 3.09 8.21 -15.43
N HIS A 907 3.59 8.82 -16.49
CA HIS A 907 3.75 8.13 -17.78
C HIS A 907 4.68 6.90 -17.65
N LEU A 908 4.55 5.95 -18.56
CA LEU A 908 5.55 4.88 -18.68
C LEU A 908 6.89 5.48 -19.12
N HIS A 909 7.99 4.78 -18.86
CA HIS A 909 9.31 5.19 -19.33
C HIS A 909 9.36 5.18 -20.85
N CYS A 910 9.88 6.26 -21.44
CA CYS A 910 10.00 6.39 -22.88
C CYS A 910 11.34 5.86 -23.39
N PRO A 911 11.36 5.17 -24.55
CA PRO A 911 12.61 4.80 -25.20
C PRO A 911 13.46 6.03 -25.56
N ASP A 912 14.78 5.97 -25.34
CA ASP A 912 15.69 7.10 -25.64
C ASP A 912 15.72 7.48 -27.13
N THR A 913 15.38 6.53 -28.02
CA THR A 913 15.47 6.70 -29.46
C THR A 913 14.15 7.21 -30.01
N LEU A 914 14.16 8.36 -30.68
CA LEU A 914 12.95 8.90 -31.32
C LEU A 914 12.49 8.04 -32.50
N ASN A 915 13.41 7.64 -33.39
CA ASN A 915 13.08 6.98 -34.65
C ASN A 915 14.13 5.94 -35.06
N PHE A 916 13.69 4.86 -35.72
CA PHE A 916 14.56 3.89 -36.39
C PHE A 916 14.35 3.85 -37.91
N THR A 917 15.41 3.47 -38.64
CA THR A 917 15.35 3.14 -40.07
C THR A 917 16.16 1.87 -40.33
N GLU A 918 15.44 0.76 -40.54
CA GLU A 918 16.03 -0.57 -40.63
C GLU A 918 16.14 -1.06 -42.08
N THR A 919 17.31 -1.57 -42.46
CA THR A 919 17.58 -2.11 -43.81
C THR A 919 18.48 -3.34 -43.74
N GLY A 920 18.57 -4.11 -44.82
CA GLY A 920 19.46 -5.27 -44.90
C GLY A 920 18.81 -6.55 -44.35
N THR A 921 19.59 -7.40 -43.68
CA THR A 921 19.12 -8.69 -43.15
C THR A 921 19.56 -8.83 -41.69
N TYR A 922 18.64 -9.15 -40.79
CA TYR A 922 18.96 -9.37 -39.38
C TYR A 922 19.87 -10.59 -39.19
N GLY A 923 20.83 -10.47 -38.27
CA GLY A 923 21.75 -11.56 -37.93
C GLY A 923 21.41 -12.31 -36.64
N THR A 924 20.56 -11.71 -35.79
CA THR A 924 20.16 -12.24 -34.48
C THR A 924 18.75 -11.72 -34.15
N ASP A 925 18.17 -12.25 -33.08
CA ASP A 925 16.95 -11.70 -32.49
C ASP A 925 17.15 -10.23 -32.07
N ARG A 926 16.07 -9.44 -32.19
CA ARG A 926 16.08 -8.00 -31.92
C ARG A 926 14.75 -7.52 -31.38
N TYR A 927 14.82 -6.62 -30.41
CA TYR A 927 13.71 -5.78 -30.00
C TYR A 927 14.12 -4.33 -30.27
N LEU A 928 13.31 -3.59 -31.04
CA LEU A 928 13.54 -2.17 -31.31
C LEU A 928 12.38 -1.34 -30.78
N GLU A 929 12.71 -0.35 -29.94
CA GLU A 929 11.74 0.55 -29.32
C GLU A 929 12.03 2.00 -29.70
N ALA A 930 11.07 2.64 -30.37
CA ALA A 930 11.15 4.04 -30.75
C ALA A 930 10.02 4.85 -30.11
N MET A 931 10.32 6.06 -29.63
CA MET A 931 9.32 6.97 -29.09
C MET A 931 8.30 7.42 -30.15
N GLN A 932 8.72 7.55 -31.42
CA GLN A 932 7.85 8.01 -32.51
C GLN A 932 7.69 6.93 -33.58
N GLN A 933 8.71 6.70 -34.43
CA GLN A 933 8.52 5.91 -35.66
C GLN A 933 9.60 4.86 -35.91
N ILE A 934 9.18 3.73 -36.50
CA ILE A 934 10.09 2.74 -37.08
C ILE A 934 9.76 2.56 -38.56
N SER A 935 10.71 2.88 -39.44
CA SER A 935 10.61 2.58 -40.87
C SER A 935 11.53 1.40 -41.21
N SER A 936 11.03 0.38 -41.91
CA SER A 936 11.84 -0.82 -42.20
C SER A 936 11.67 -1.31 -43.63
N ALA A 937 12.81 -1.65 -44.26
CA ALA A 937 12.91 -2.44 -45.49
C ALA A 937 13.72 -3.73 -45.25
N ALA A 938 13.88 -4.12 -43.98
CA ALA A 938 14.77 -5.21 -43.58
C ALA A 938 14.16 -6.61 -43.84
N VAL A 939 15.03 -7.60 -43.95
CA VAL A 939 14.67 -9.01 -44.05
C VAL A 939 14.86 -9.66 -42.67
N VAL A 940 13.83 -10.36 -42.17
CA VAL A 940 13.91 -11.22 -40.98
C VAL A 940 14.08 -12.68 -41.43
N PRO A 941 15.27 -13.28 -41.28
CA PRO A 941 15.51 -14.68 -41.64
C PRO A 941 14.69 -15.71 -40.87
N THR A 942 14.53 -16.91 -41.45
CA THR A 942 13.97 -18.08 -40.76
C THR A 942 14.66 -18.33 -39.42
N GLY A 943 13.87 -18.58 -38.37
CA GLY A 943 14.35 -18.92 -37.04
C GLY A 943 14.73 -17.74 -36.15
N LEU A 944 14.65 -16.50 -36.65
CA LEU A 944 14.86 -15.30 -35.84
C LEU A 944 13.54 -14.69 -35.38
N ASP A 945 13.58 -14.01 -34.23
CA ASP A 945 12.48 -13.29 -33.61
C ASP A 945 12.80 -11.78 -33.54
N VAL A 946 11.98 -10.97 -34.22
CA VAL A 946 12.17 -9.51 -34.29
C VAL A 946 10.90 -8.78 -33.89
N HIS A 947 11.02 -7.89 -32.91
CA HIS A 947 9.94 -7.08 -32.36
C HIS A 947 10.17 -5.60 -32.63
N TYR A 948 9.16 -4.91 -33.12
CA TYR A 948 9.14 -3.45 -33.28
C TYR A 948 8.04 -2.84 -32.40
N ARG A 949 8.43 -1.92 -31.52
CA ARG A 949 7.53 -1.05 -30.75
C ARG A 949 7.77 0.40 -31.18
N ALA A 950 6.73 1.11 -31.58
CA ALA A 950 6.78 2.55 -31.85
C ALA A 950 5.67 3.30 -31.14
N GLY A 951 5.86 4.57 -30.79
CA GLY A 951 4.80 5.37 -30.17
C GLY A 951 3.74 5.89 -31.14
N GLU A 952 4.12 6.20 -32.39
CA GLU A 952 3.23 6.82 -33.39
C GLU A 952 3.01 5.94 -34.62
N GLU A 953 4.08 5.45 -35.27
CA GLU A 953 3.98 4.78 -36.57
C GLU A 953 5.02 3.68 -36.78
N ILE A 954 4.61 2.55 -37.37
CA ILE A 954 5.53 1.56 -37.94
C ILE A 954 5.25 1.45 -39.44
N HIS A 955 6.23 1.83 -40.26
CA HIS A 955 6.13 1.85 -41.71
C HIS A 955 7.00 0.76 -42.34
N LEU A 956 6.38 -0.35 -42.72
CA LEU A 956 7.03 -1.41 -43.48
C LEU A 956 7.05 -1.06 -44.97
N THR A 957 8.21 -0.62 -45.46
CA THR A 957 8.41 -0.12 -46.82
C THR A 957 8.69 -1.25 -47.82
N PRO A 958 8.52 -1.01 -49.15
CA PRO A 958 8.86 -2.01 -50.16
C PRO A 958 10.30 -2.52 -50.00
N GLY A 959 10.44 -3.83 -49.75
CA GLY A 959 11.71 -4.48 -49.45
C GLY A 959 11.68 -5.27 -48.15
N PHE A 960 10.82 -4.89 -47.19
CA PHE A 960 10.62 -5.65 -45.96
C PHE A 960 10.14 -7.09 -46.26
N HIS A 961 10.73 -8.08 -45.58
CA HIS A 961 10.36 -9.49 -45.74
C HIS A 961 10.68 -10.32 -44.49
N ALA A 962 9.66 -10.74 -43.76
CA ALA A 962 9.77 -11.81 -42.76
C ALA A 962 9.69 -13.19 -43.44
N GLN A 963 10.77 -13.95 -43.41
CA GLN A 963 10.88 -15.22 -44.11
C GLN A 963 10.09 -16.32 -43.41
N ASN A 964 9.68 -17.35 -44.15
CA ASN A 964 8.96 -18.49 -43.58
C ASN A 964 9.75 -19.11 -42.40
N GLY A 965 9.09 -19.24 -41.25
CA GLY A 965 9.66 -19.74 -40.00
C GLY A 965 10.42 -18.70 -39.17
N SER A 966 10.40 -17.42 -39.54
CA SER A 966 10.75 -16.32 -38.64
C SER A 966 9.54 -15.95 -37.76
N ARG A 967 9.80 -15.22 -36.68
CA ARG A 967 8.80 -14.48 -35.90
C ARG A 967 9.04 -12.99 -36.08
N PHE A 968 7.95 -12.27 -36.38
CA PHE A 968 7.98 -10.83 -36.47
C PHE A 968 6.72 -10.28 -35.84
N HIS A 969 6.88 -9.35 -34.91
CA HIS A 969 5.80 -8.68 -34.22
C HIS A 969 6.04 -7.17 -34.26
N ALA A 970 5.01 -6.41 -34.56
CA ALA A 970 5.09 -4.96 -34.64
C ALA A 970 3.80 -4.36 -34.07
N PHE A 971 3.92 -3.38 -33.18
CA PHE A 971 2.78 -2.74 -32.53
C PHE A 971 3.08 -1.30 -32.10
N ILE A 972 2.02 -0.52 -31.98
CA ILE A 972 2.05 0.84 -31.46
C ILE A 972 1.82 0.81 -29.95
N HIS A 973 2.73 1.38 -29.19
CA HIS A 973 2.64 1.54 -27.74
C HIS A 973 3.42 2.78 -27.32
N PRO A 974 2.78 3.97 -27.34
CA PRO A 974 3.36 5.17 -26.75
C PRO A 974 3.55 5.00 -25.25
N CYS A 975 4.56 5.68 -24.72
CA CYS A 975 4.90 5.72 -23.29
C CYS A 975 4.19 6.89 -22.56
N ASP A 976 3.88 7.96 -23.29
CA ASP A 976 3.50 9.28 -22.78
C ASP A 976 2.14 9.78 -23.30
N ALA A 977 1.43 8.95 -24.05
CA ALA A 977 0.13 9.28 -24.61
C ALA A 977 -0.83 8.09 -24.50
N PRO A 978 -2.15 8.31 -24.36
CA PRO A 978 -3.14 7.23 -24.35
C PRO A 978 -3.21 6.45 -25.67
N GLY A 979 -3.62 5.19 -25.56
CA GLY A 979 -3.83 4.28 -26.68
C GLY A 979 -2.65 3.35 -26.93
N ASN A 980 -2.95 2.12 -27.35
CA ASN A 980 -1.96 1.14 -27.78
C ASN A 980 -2.64 0.20 -28.79
N SER A 981 -1.85 -0.55 -29.57
CA SER A 981 -2.34 -1.49 -30.57
C SER A 981 -2.08 -2.96 -30.23
N PHE A 982 -1.46 -3.26 -29.08
CA PHE A 982 -1.41 -4.63 -28.57
C PHE A 982 -2.55 -4.78 -27.57
N GLN A 983 -3.51 -5.67 -27.85
CA GLN A 983 -4.51 -5.98 -26.84
C GLN A 983 -3.82 -6.82 -25.76
N PRO A 984 -3.73 -6.37 -24.50
CA PRO A 984 -3.22 -7.22 -23.43
C PRO A 984 -4.09 -8.45 -23.42
N LYS A 985 -3.53 -9.64 -23.72
CA LYS A 985 -4.22 -10.91 -24.04
C LYS A 985 -5.63 -10.99 -23.46
N MET A 986 -6.59 -10.34 -24.12
CA MET A 986 -7.99 -10.48 -23.76
C MET A 986 -8.36 -11.84 -24.32
N ILE A 987 -8.79 -12.72 -23.43
CA ILE A 987 -9.63 -13.82 -23.86
C ILE A 987 -10.73 -13.23 -24.72
N GLN A 988 -10.85 -13.77 -25.92
CA GLN A 988 -12.05 -13.60 -26.70
C GLN A 988 -13.21 -14.09 -25.85
N VAL A 989 -13.92 -13.17 -25.20
CA VAL A 989 -15.30 -13.40 -24.78
C VAL A 989 -16.10 -13.50 -26.08
N PRO A 990 -16.60 -14.67 -26.48
CA PRO A 990 -17.54 -14.72 -27.58
C PRO A 990 -18.88 -14.24 -27.02
N ASN A 991 -19.14 -12.93 -27.09
CA ASN A 991 -20.46 -12.33 -27.34
C ASN A 991 -20.49 -10.81 -27.04
N ALA A 992 -19.89 -10.01 -27.93
CA ALA A 992 -20.40 -8.68 -28.32
C ALA A 992 -19.75 -8.31 -29.67
N PRO A 993 -20.46 -7.59 -30.55
CA PRO A 993 -20.08 -7.45 -31.95
C PRO A 993 -18.83 -6.59 -32.09
N LEU A 994 -17.85 -7.12 -32.83
CA LEU A 994 -16.69 -6.39 -33.33
C LEU A 994 -17.15 -5.10 -34.03
N ALA A 995 -16.79 -3.96 -33.45
CA ALA A 995 -16.74 -2.64 -34.06
C ALA A 995 -15.42 -2.03 -33.55
N ASP A 996 -14.49 -1.49 -34.31
CA ASP A 996 -14.30 -1.43 -35.75
C ASP A 996 -12.79 -1.72 -35.95
N MET A 997 -12.45 -2.84 -36.58
CA MET A 997 -11.41 -2.72 -37.60
C MET A 997 -11.98 -1.71 -38.60
N GLU A 998 -11.16 -0.90 -39.28
CA GLU A 998 -11.63 -0.26 -40.49
C GLU A 998 -12.11 -1.35 -41.47
N GLU A 999 -13.38 -1.75 -41.35
CA GLU A 999 -14.19 -2.16 -42.46
C GLU A 999 -14.17 -0.95 -43.36
N VAL A 1000 -13.28 -1.01 -44.36
CA VAL A 1000 -13.56 -0.49 -45.68
C VAL A 1000 -15.04 -0.77 -45.92
N ASP A 1001 -15.87 0.28 -45.78
CA ASP A 1001 -17.32 0.31 -45.91
C ASP A 1001 -17.82 -1.00 -46.50
N GLY A 1002 -18.17 -1.92 -45.58
CA GLY A 1002 -18.81 -3.19 -45.87
C GLY A 1002 -20.21 -2.94 -46.40
N GLN A 1003 -20.34 -2.07 -47.42
CA GLN A 1003 -21.43 -2.14 -48.36
C GLN A 1003 -21.55 -3.61 -48.71
N GLN A 1004 -22.66 -4.22 -48.29
CA GLN A 1004 -23.14 -5.47 -48.86
C GLN A 1004 -23.01 -5.33 -50.37
N SER A 1005 -21.93 -5.86 -50.90
CA SER A 1005 -21.45 -5.56 -52.23
C SER A 1005 -21.56 -6.83 -53.04
N ILE A 1006 -21.83 -6.62 -54.32
CA ILE A 1006 -21.80 -7.65 -55.33
C ILE A 1006 -20.55 -7.37 -56.16
N GLN A 1007 -19.57 -8.26 -56.07
CA GLN A 1007 -18.36 -8.19 -56.88
C GLN A 1007 -18.49 -9.14 -58.08
N LEU A 1008 -18.11 -8.65 -59.25
CA LEU A 1008 -18.16 -9.39 -60.51
C LEU A 1008 -16.74 -9.53 -61.06
N PHE A 1009 -16.22 -10.76 -61.19
CA PHE A 1009 -14.86 -10.98 -61.68
C PHE A 1009 -14.71 -12.21 -62.59
N PRO A 1010 -13.92 -12.13 -63.67
CA PRO A 1010 -13.26 -10.92 -64.15
C PRO A 1010 -14.26 -9.90 -64.72
N ASN A 1011 -13.94 -8.61 -64.64
CA ASN A 1011 -14.71 -7.52 -65.26
C ASN A 1011 -13.71 -6.51 -65.88
N PRO A 1012 -13.57 -6.46 -67.21
CA PRO A 1012 -14.36 -7.15 -68.23
C PRO A 1012 -14.22 -8.68 -68.23
N ALA A 1013 -15.28 -9.39 -68.63
CA ALA A 1013 -15.30 -10.86 -68.74
C ALA A 1013 -15.41 -11.33 -70.19
N THR A 1014 -14.75 -12.45 -70.50
CA THR A 1014 -14.79 -13.10 -71.82
C THR A 1014 -15.58 -14.40 -71.69
N GLY A 1015 -16.89 -14.35 -71.95
CA GLY A 1015 -17.79 -15.51 -71.95
C GLY A 1015 -18.28 -16.02 -70.59
N ALA A 1016 -17.64 -15.69 -69.46
CA ALA A 1016 -18.15 -16.01 -68.13
C ALA A 1016 -17.59 -15.06 -67.05
N PHE A 1017 -18.35 -14.84 -65.98
CA PHE A 1017 -17.91 -14.11 -64.79
C PHE A 1017 -18.38 -14.79 -63.51
N THR A 1018 -17.73 -14.48 -62.41
CA THR A 1018 -18.07 -14.96 -61.07
C THR A 1018 -18.68 -13.81 -60.29
N ILE A 1019 -19.80 -14.11 -59.64
CA ILE A 1019 -20.45 -13.26 -58.67
C ILE A 1019 -19.94 -13.68 -57.30
N LEU A 1020 -19.43 -12.72 -56.53
CA LEU A 1020 -19.29 -12.82 -55.09
C LEU A 1020 -20.31 -11.86 -54.48
N ALA A 1021 -21.28 -12.41 -53.76
CA ALA A 1021 -22.36 -11.70 -53.10
C ALA A 1021 -22.31 -12.09 -51.63
N ASP A 1022 -21.53 -11.37 -50.84
CA ASP A 1022 -21.20 -11.72 -49.46
C ASP A 1022 -22.43 -11.66 -48.52
N PHE A 1023 -23.51 -11.03 -48.99
CA PHE A 1023 -24.82 -11.03 -48.33
C PHE A 1023 -25.64 -12.33 -48.53
N ILE A 1024 -25.15 -13.30 -49.31
CA ILE A 1024 -25.79 -14.63 -49.46
C ILE A 1024 -25.05 -15.66 -48.58
N PRO A 1025 -25.69 -16.20 -47.51
CA PRO A 1025 -25.04 -17.18 -46.62
C PRO A 1025 -24.55 -18.43 -47.36
N LYS A 1026 -23.56 -19.16 -46.81
CA LYS A 1026 -23.00 -20.40 -47.42
C LYS A 1026 -24.03 -21.45 -47.85
N LYS A 1027 -25.21 -21.50 -47.21
CA LYS A 1027 -26.34 -22.38 -47.55
C LYS A 1027 -27.57 -21.64 -48.09
N GLY A 1028 -27.48 -20.32 -48.28
CA GLY A 1028 -28.54 -19.47 -48.79
C GLY A 1028 -28.72 -19.60 -50.30
N THR A 1029 -29.93 -19.27 -50.77
CA THR A 1029 -30.29 -19.25 -52.19
C THR A 1029 -30.60 -17.83 -52.64
N ALA A 1030 -30.16 -17.47 -53.85
CA ALA A 1030 -30.49 -16.20 -54.49
C ALA A 1030 -30.82 -16.40 -55.97
N THR A 1031 -31.48 -15.41 -56.57
CA THR A 1031 -31.70 -15.35 -58.02
C THR A 1031 -30.77 -14.30 -58.61
N VAL A 1032 -30.02 -14.69 -59.62
CA VAL A 1032 -29.21 -13.80 -60.45
C VAL A 1032 -30.00 -13.45 -61.71
N ARG A 1033 -30.00 -12.18 -62.09
CA ARG A 1033 -30.60 -11.67 -63.34
C ARG A 1033 -29.64 -10.70 -64.01
N VAL A 1034 -29.36 -10.89 -65.29
CA VAL A 1034 -28.48 -10.03 -66.09
C VAL A 1034 -29.34 -9.28 -67.10
N TYR A 1035 -29.35 -7.95 -67.05
CA TYR A 1035 -30.13 -7.08 -67.91
C TYR A 1035 -29.25 -6.35 -68.93
N GLY A 1036 -29.71 -6.29 -70.18
CA GLY A 1036 -29.09 -5.47 -71.21
C GLY A 1036 -29.32 -3.96 -70.99
N PRO A 1037 -28.68 -3.10 -71.80
CA PRO A 1037 -28.72 -1.64 -71.62
C PRO A 1037 -30.12 -1.02 -71.83
N THR A 1038 -31.06 -1.74 -72.45
CA THR A 1038 -32.46 -1.31 -72.62
C THR A 1038 -33.40 -1.89 -71.55
N GLY A 1039 -32.86 -2.57 -70.52
CA GLY A 1039 -33.64 -3.17 -69.43
C GLY A 1039 -34.25 -4.54 -69.73
N ASN A 1040 -33.95 -5.14 -70.89
CA ASN A 1040 -34.37 -6.50 -71.22
C ASN A 1040 -33.55 -7.54 -70.45
N LEU A 1041 -34.18 -8.56 -69.88
CA LEU A 1041 -33.50 -9.68 -69.23
C LEU A 1041 -32.76 -10.53 -70.26
N ALA A 1042 -31.43 -10.61 -70.15
CA ALA A 1042 -30.56 -11.39 -71.02
C ALA A 1042 -30.31 -12.81 -70.47
N LEU A 1043 -30.08 -12.94 -69.16
CA LEU A 1043 -29.83 -14.22 -68.47
C LEU A 1043 -30.48 -14.22 -67.08
N SER A 1044 -30.85 -15.40 -66.59
CA SER A 1044 -31.17 -15.62 -65.19
C SER A 1044 -30.64 -16.98 -64.72
N SER A 1045 -30.11 -17.03 -63.50
CA SER A 1045 -29.62 -18.26 -62.87
C SER A 1045 -29.95 -18.27 -61.37
N ALA A 1046 -29.99 -19.47 -60.79
CA ALA A 1046 -30.08 -19.64 -59.34
C ALA A 1046 -28.68 -19.75 -58.75
N MET A 1047 -28.45 -19.03 -57.66
CA MET A 1047 -27.19 -18.98 -56.92
C MET A 1047 -27.38 -19.68 -55.56
N GLN A 1048 -26.43 -20.55 -55.20
CA GLN A 1048 -26.34 -21.18 -53.87
C GLN A 1048 -25.01 -20.79 -53.23
N GLY A 1049 -25.08 -20.21 -52.03
CA GLY A 1049 -23.90 -19.69 -51.35
C GLY A 1049 -23.44 -18.32 -51.89
N PRO A 1050 -22.40 -17.73 -51.27
CA PRO A 1050 -21.93 -16.38 -51.58
C PRO A 1050 -21.21 -16.28 -52.93
N LYS A 1051 -20.87 -17.39 -53.59
CA LYS A 1051 -20.11 -17.39 -54.84
C LYS A 1051 -20.82 -18.20 -55.92
N HIS A 1052 -21.03 -17.59 -57.09
CA HIS A 1052 -21.71 -18.23 -58.22
C HIS A 1052 -21.10 -17.83 -59.55
N ARG A 1053 -20.85 -18.81 -60.43
CA ARG A 1053 -20.31 -18.57 -61.77
C ARG A 1053 -21.44 -18.47 -62.78
N VAL A 1054 -21.47 -17.39 -63.55
CA VAL A 1054 -22.43 -17.14 -64.63
C VAL A 1054 -21.73 -17.35 -65.97
N ASP A 1055 -22.29 -18.22 -66.79
CA ASP A 1055 -21.91 -18.36 -68.20
C ASP A 1055 -22.69 -17.34 -69.03
N ALA A 1056 -21.97 -16.47 -69.73
CA ALA A 1056 -22.50 -15.35 -70.51
C ALA A 1056 -21.99 -15.37 -71.96
N ASN A 1057 -21.67 -16.56 -72.48
CA ASN A 1057 -21.20 -16.74 -73.84
C ASN A 1057 -22.21 -16.17 -74.87
N GLY A 1058 -21.72 -15.32 -75.77
CA GLY A 1058 -22.52 -14.68 -76.82
C GLY A 1058 -23.16 -13.33 -76.42
N LEU A 1059 -22.96 -12.87 -75.18
CA LEU A 1059 -23.32 -11.52 -74.77
C LEU A 1059 -22.11 -10.58 -74.94
N HIS A 1060 -22.33 -9.43 -75.58
CA HIS A 1060 -21.32 -8.39 -75.77
C HIS A 1060 -21.86 -7.04 -75.32
N GLY A 1061 -21.03 -6.23 -74.65
CA GLY A 1061 -21.37 -4.89 -74.16
C GLY A 1061 -21.55 -4.79 -72.64
N LEU A 1062 -22.18 -3.69 -72.19
CA LEU A 1062 -22.42 -3.39 -70.78
C LEU A 1062 -23.76 -3.98 -70.30
N TYR A 1063 -23.73 -4.78 -69.24
CA TYR A 1063 -24.91 -5.39 -68.61
C TYR A 1063 -25.01 -5.04 -67.12
N MET A 1064 -26.23 -5.05 -66.60
CA MET A 1064 -26.54 -4.91 -65.17
C MET A 1064 -26.87 -6.28 -64.57
N VAL A 1065 -26.08 -6.73 -63.60
CA VAL A 1065 -26.28 -7.97 -62.86
C VAL A 1065 -26.98 -7.66 -61.55
N VAL A 1066 -28.15 -8.23 -61.33
CA VAL A 1066 -28.96 -8.15 -60.12
C VAL A 1066 -28.89 -9.48 -59.39
N VAL A 1067 -28.59 -9.46 -58.10
CA VAL A 1067 -28.66 -10.63 -57.20
C VAL A 1067 -29.72 -10.33 -56.15
N GLU A 1068 -30.71 -11.21 -56.04
CA GLU A 1068 -31.87 -11.04 -55.17
C GLU A 1068 -32.07 -12.28 -54.28
N SER A 1069 -32.12 -12.05 -52.95
CA SER A 1069 -32.58 -13.01 -51.94
C SER A 1069 -33.93 -12.56 -51.36
N ALA A 1070 -34.48 -13.30 -50.40
CA ALA A 1070 -35.79 -12.98 -49.80
C ALA A 1070 -35.85 -11.57 -49.18
N ASP A 1071 -34.71 -11.05 -48.68
CA ASP A 1071 -34.65 -9.83 -47.88
C ASP A 1071 -33.76 -8.73 -48.50
N VAL A 1072 -32.97 -9.05 -49.54
CA VAL A 1072 -31.95 -8.13 -50.10
C VAL A 1072 -31.83 -8.26 -51.62
N GLN A 1073 -31.80 -7.12 -52.31
CA GLN A 1073 -31.49 -7.01 -53.74
C GLN A 1073 -30.29 -6.08 -53.97
N LYS A 1074 -29.26 -6.55 -54.69
CA LYS A 1074 -28.08 -5.75 -55.06
C LYS A 1074 -27.81 -5.83 -56.55
N THR A 1075 -27.19 -4.78 -57.08
CA THR A 1075 -26.93 -4.66 -58.52
C THR A 1075 -25.50 -4.20 -58.79
N ALA A 1076 -24.82 -4.79 -59.78
CA ALA A 1076 -23.50 -4.37 -60.27
C ALA A 1076 -23.44 -4.38 -61.81
N LYS A 1077 -22.46 -3.69 -62.38
CA LYS A 1077 -22.22 -3.61 -63.83
C LYS A 1077 -21.13 -4.58 -64.25
N ILE A 1078 -21.34 -5.30 -65.35
CA ILE A 1078 -20.34 -6.14 -66.01
C ILE A 1078 -20.16 -5.71 -67.46
N ILE A 1079 -18.91 -5.66 -67.91
CA ILE A 1079 -18.56 -5.51 -69.33
C ILE A 1079 -18.24 -6.91 -69.87
N LEU A 1080 -18.96 -7.35 -70.90
CA LEU A 1080 -18.72 -8.62 -71.58
C LEU A 1080 -18.08 -8.35 -72.95
N GLN A 1081 -16.92 -8.97 -73.20
CA GLN A 1081 -16.11 -8.78 -74.40
C GLN A 1081 -16.33 -9.88 -75.43
#